data_AF-A0A7C5S1A0-F1
#
_entry.id   AF-A0A7C5S1A0-F1
#
_cell.length_a   1.000
_cell.length_b   1.000
_cell.length_c   1.000
_cell.angle_alpha   90.00
_cell.angle_beta   90.00
_cell.angle_gamma   90.00
#
_symmetry.space_group_name_H-M   'P 1'
#
loop_
_entity.id
_entity.type
_entity.pdbx_description
1 polymer ?
#
loop_
_entity_poly.entity_id
_entity_poly.type
_entity_poly.pdbx_seq_one_letter_code
_entity_poly.pdbx_strand_id
1 'polypeptide(L)'
;MERRITIRNGRFFPLGATPIEGGVNFAIYSKYAKAVELLLFDNVDDVTPSHSFVLKNRTMNVWHIFLEGIREGQLYAYRVYGEYEPEKGLRFNPNKLLMDPYAKAITGDYGLDGDHYGYDIDSKQKDLSFSNTDNIRFAPKCVVIRDDFDWGGDRHPRIPLNELIIYETHIKGLTIHRSSGVRFPGTYLGVIDKIEYFRQLGINCIEFLPVHQSHQDIFLRKKGLSNYWGYSTLGYFAPDFRFSTNSYIGCQVPEFKQMVKELHKAGIEVILDVVYNHTCEGNELGPTLCFRGIDNPTYYKLKEDKRFYEDYSGCGNCPNFDEPQVIKLVMDSLRYWVLNMHVDGFRFDLASVLGRSNGKFSQVSAFFVAVHQDPVLSNVKLIAEPWDIAPEDSYHLGNFPLNWFELNGKFRDTVRRFVKSDSGMIGDMGYRLTGSSDLYGASGKTPSHSINFVTSHDGFTLNDLVSYSKKHNEANLEDNRDGFDCNFSYNWGIEGETNDEEINQLRDRLMKNFIFVLMLSQGVPMLLGGDEFKRTQKGNNNAYCQDNEISHYNWEFLKKNQQFFEFVRRCINLRKNNPHFRRPYFFDEIRKVDEAHFTVKWYNERLRIPQWNREEEYSLAFLIEGCVVDQDGRQLNKDFYIILNSHWEPKLFRVPKIKYSKWYRIIDTSLKFPFDIVDNEKEFPIDVSSGYFVQPRTFVCLMRYDLR
;
A
#
# COMPACT_ATOMS: atom_id res chain seq x y z
N MET A 1 -12.88 -36.75 29.71
CA MET A 1 -14.34 -36.60 29.58
C MET A 1 -14.60 -36.07 28.18
N GLU A 2 -15.16 -36.88 27.29
CA GLU A 2 -15.59 -36.42 25.96
C GLU A 2 -16.58 -35.26 26.12
N ARG A 3 -16.27 -34.11 25.53
CA ARG A 3 -17.18 -32.96 25.54
C ARG A 3 -18.41 -33.33 24.74
N ARG A 4 -19.58 -33.39 25.39
CA ARG A 4 -20.85 -33.68 24.72
C ARG A 4 -21.25 -32.46 23.87
N ILE A 5 -20.89 -32.48 22.58
CA ILE A 5 -21.29 -31.44 21.61
C ILE A 5 -22.76 -31.67 21.24
N THR A 6 -23.60 -30.66 21.45
CA THR A 6 -25.00 -30.70 21.02
C THR A 6 -25.15 -29.90 19.74
N ILE A 7 -25.77 -30.52 18.73
CA ILE A 7 -25.97 -29.94 17.41
C ILE A 7 -27.32 -29.21 17.37
N ARG A 8 -27.33 -27.96 16.90
CA ARG A 8 -28.55 -27.23 16.52
C ARG A 8 -28.45 -26.70 15.09
N ASN A 9 -29.57 -26.17 14.59
CA ASN A 9 -29.67 -25.73 13.20
C ASN A 9 -28.70 -24.60 12.83
N GLY A 10 -28.34 -23.74 13.79
CA GLY A 10 -27.56 -22.53 13.53
C GLY A 10 -28.28 -21.53 12.63
N ARG A 11 -27.52 -20.58 12.11
CA ARG A 11 -28.00 -19.46 11.29
C ARG A 11 -27.07 -19.29 10.09
N PHE A 12 -27.65 -18.88 8.95
CA PHE A 12 -26.90 -18.60 7.73
C PHE A 12 -26.05 -17.31 7.82
N PHE A 13 -26.26 -16.48 8.84
CA PHE A 13 -25.55 -15.22 9.05
C PHE A 13 -25.18 -15.06 10.53
N PRO A 14 -24.01 -14.47 10.83
CA PRO A 14 -22.93 -14.10 9.91
C PRO A 14 -22.22 -15.30 9.27
N LEU A 15 -21.52 -15.06 8.15
CA LEU A 15 -20.64 -16.05 7.51
C LEU A 15 -19.36 -16.24 8.33
N GLY A 16 -18.77 -17.43 8.23
CA GLY A 16 -17.62 -17.88 9.00
C GLY A 16 -18.00 -18.59 10.30
N ALA A 17 -17.00 -18.81 11.16
CA ALA A 17 -17.20 -19.30 12.52
C ALA A 17 -17.35 -18.14 13.51
N THR A 18 -18.53 -18.03 14.12
CA THR A 18 -18.86 -16.94 15.06
C THR A 18 -19.19 -17.49 16.44
N PRO A 19 -18.33 -17.23 17.44
CA PRO A 19 -18.67 -17.50 18.84
C PRO A 19 -19.90 -16.69 19.26
N ILE A 20 -20.90 -17.39 19.79
CA ILE A 20 -22.06 -16.78 20.45
C ILE A 20 -22.25 -17.45 21.82
N GLU A 21 -23.23 -16.99 22.60
CA GLU A 21 -23.49 -17.58 23.91
C GLU A 21 -23.75 -19.10 23.81
N GLY A 22 -22.97 -19.88 24.55
CA GLY A 22 -23.11 -21.35 24.64
C GLY A 22 -22.46 -22.17 23.53
N GLY A 23 -21.92 -21.58 22.46
CA GLY A 23 -21.31 -22.34 21.37
C GLY A 23 -20.82 -21.51 20.18
N VAL A 24 -20.60 -22.16 19.04
CA VAL A 24 -20.13 -21.51 17.81
C VAL A 24 -21.09 -21.78 16.67
N ASN A 25 -21.48 -20.72 15.94
CA ASN A 25 -22.22 -20.82 14.70
C ASN A 25 -21.24 -20.86 13.53
N PHE A 26 -21.32 -21.90 12.70
CA PHE A 26 -20.54 -22.03 11.48
C PHE A 26 -21.46 -21.82 10.28
N ALA A 27 -21.06 -20.95 9.35
CA ALA A 27 -21.81 -20.69 8.13
C ALA A 27 -20.86 -20.49 6.94
N ILE A 28 -21.05 -21.22 5.86
CA ILE A 28 -20.21 -21.16 4.65
C ILE A 28 -21.06 -21.13 3.38
N TYR A 29 -20.75 -20.21 2.48
CA TYR A 29 -21.43 -20.12 1.19
C TYR A 29 -20.85 -21.13 0.20
N SER A 30 -21.74 -21.92 -0.43
CA SER A 30 -21.45 -22.66 -1.65
C SER A 30 -22.75 -22.97 -2.39
N LYS A 31 -22.85 -22.48 -3.64
CA LYS A 31 -24.00 -22.62 -4.53
C LYS A 31 -24.02 -24.00 -5.20
N TYR A 32 -22.87 -24.49 -5.65
CA TYR A 32 -22.79 -25.75 -6.41
C TYR A 32 -22.39 -26.98 -5.57
N ALA A 33 -22.03 -26.81 -4.29
CA ALA A 33 -21.78 -27.95 -3.42
C ALA A 33 -23.02 -28.86 -3.29
N LYS A 34 -22.77 -30.16 -3.27
CA LYS A 34 -23.73 -31.24 -2.97
C LYS A 34 -23.75 -31.58 -1.49
N ALA A 35 -22.62 -31.44 -0.80
CA ALA A 35 -22.53 -31.58 0.66
C ALA A 35 -21.34 -30.77 1.19
N VAL A 36 -21.41 -30.38 2.45
CA VAL A 36 -20.32 -29.73 3.18
C VAL A 36 -20.10 -30.46 4.50
N GLU A 37 -18.85 -30.74 4.81
CA GLU A 37 -18.41 -31.38 6.06
C GLU A 37 -17.51 -30.39 6.82
N LEU A 38 -17.89 -30.09 8.06
CA LEU A 38 -17.10 -29.33 9.01
C LEU A 38 -16.28 -30.29 9.85
N LEU A 39 -14.97 -30.06 9.90
CA LEU A 39 -14.01 -30.86 10.65
C LEU A 39 -13.47 -30.04 11.82
N LEU A 40 -13.49 -30.61 13.02
CA LEU A 40 -12.90 -30.02 14.22
C LEU A 40 -11.63 -30.77 14.62
N PHE A 41 -10.63 -30.06 15.13
CA PHE A 41 -9.33 -30.61 15.54
C PHE A 41 -9.00 -30.16 16.96
N ASP A 42 -8.30 -30.98 17.73
CA ASP A 42 -7.89 -30.63 19.09
C ASP A 42 -6.50 -29.97 19.08
N ASN A 43 -5.64 -30.32 18.12
CA ASN A 43 -4.30 -29.77 17.91
C ASN A 43 -4.03 -29.44 16.43
N VAL A 44 -3.03 -28.58 16.17
CA VAL A 44 -2.68 -28.11 14.82
C VAL A 44 -2.19 -29.25 13.91
N ASP A 45 -1.43 -30.18 14.48
CA ASP A 45 -0.79 -31.30 13.78
C ASP A 45 -1.71 -32.54 13.67
N ASP A 46 -2.96 -32.45 14.15
CA ASP A 46 -3.90 -33.55 14.10
C ASP A 46 -4.22 -33.94 12.64
N VAL A 47 -3.90 -35.18 12.29
CA VAL A 47 -4.21 -35.79 10.97
C VAL A 47 -5.59 -36.45 10.95
N THR A 48 -6.30 -36.45 12.08
CA THR A 48 -7.64 -37.01 12.22
C THR A 48 -8.48 -35.99 12.99
N PRO A 49 -9.63 -35.58 12.45
CA PRO A 49 -10.49 -34.64 13.15
C PRO A 49 -11.04 -35.28 14.43
N SER A 50 -11.10 -34.51 15.52
CA SER A 50 -11.74 -34.97 16.76
C SER A 50 -13.25 -35.16 16.54
N HIS A 51 -13.85 -34.35 15.66
CA HIS A 51 -15.24 -34.50 15.25
C HIS A 51 -15.42 -34.10 13.77
N SER A 52 -16.36 -34.78 13.10
CA SER A 52 -16.85 -34.43 11.77
C SER A 52 -18.36 -34.22 11.79
N PHE A 53 -18.82 -33.16 11.14
CA PHE A 53 -20.23 -32.83 11.01
C PHE A 53 -20.59 -32.53 9.55
N VAL A 54 -21.48 -33.34 8.97
CA VAL A 54 -22.11 -33.01 7.68
C VAL A 54 -23.18 -31.95 7.91
N LEU A 55 -23.05 -30.80 7.25
CA LEU A 55 -23.97 -29.68 7.37
C LEU A 55 -25.28 -30.03 6.64
N LYS A 56 -26.36 -30.17 7.42
CA LYS A 56 -27.69 -30.52 6.88
C LYS A 56 -28.54 -29.31 6.55
N ASN A 57 -28.27 -28.16 7.18
CA ASN A 57 -29.06 -26.95 6.98
C ASN A 57 -28.43 -26.10 5.89
N ARG A 58 -29.26 -25.68 4.92
CA ARG A 58 -28.86 -24.81 3.83
C ARG A 58 -29.94 -23.76 3.59
N THR A 59 -29.57 -22.49 3.72
CA THR A 59 -30.47 -21.34 3.51
C THR A 59 -29.78 -20.37 2.57
N MET A 60 -30.40 -19.99 1.45
CA MET A 60 -29.83 -19.05 0.46
C MET A 60 -28.40 -19.43 0.00
N ASN A 61 -28.16 -20.71 -0.30
CA ASN A 61 -26.84 -21.26 -0.65
C ASN A 61 -25.77 -21.18 0.44
N VAL A 62 -26.15 -20.86 1.67
CA VAL A 62 -25.27 -20.91 2.84
C VAL A 62 -25.57 -22.16 3.64
N TRP A 63 -24.55 -22.99 3.82
CA TRP A 63 -24.57 -24.17 4.67
C TRP A 63 -24.24 -23.75 6.10
N HIS A 64 -25.02 -24.20 7.08
CA HIS A 64 -24.81 -23.76 8.46
C HIS A 64 -25.14 -24.79 9.53
N ILE A 65 -24.50 -24.64 10.68
CA ILE A 65 -24.67 -25.47 11.87
C ILE A 65 -24.29 -24.67 13.13
N PHE A 66 -24.94 -24.94 14.26
CA PHE A 66 -24.52 -24.43 15.55
C PHE A 66 -24.12 -25.58 16.46
N LEU A 67 -22.94 -25.46 17.06
CA LEU A 67 -22.35 -26.46 17.94
C LEU A 67 -22.21 -25.90 19.36
N GLU A 68 -22.98 -26.46 20.29
CA GLU A 68 -22.89 -26.11 21.71
C GLU A 68 -21.63 -26.71 22.34
N GLY A 69 -21.02 -25.96 23.27
CA GLY A 69 -19.84 -26.39 24.01
C GLY A 69 -18.51 -26.16 23.28
N ILE A 70 -18.54 -25.72 22.02
CA ILE A 70 -17.37 -25.21 21.30
C ILE A 70 -17.04 -23.79 21.78
N ARG A 71 -15.74 -23.47 21.86
CA ARG A 71 -15.23 -22.20 22.37
C ARG A 71 -14.22 -21.58 21.40
N GLU A 72 -13.81 -20.36 21.70
CA GLU A 72 -12.64 -19.72 21.09
C GLU A 72 -11.40 -20.63 21.16
N GLY A 73 -10.55 -20.53 20.14
CA GLY A 73 -9.37 -21.37 19.96
C GLY A 73 -9.65 -22.71 19.29
N GLN A 74 -10.93 -23.09 19.09
CA GLN A 74 -11.27 -24.31 18.36
C GLN A 74 -10.69 -24.26 16.94
N LEU A 75 -9.94 -25.30 16.59
CA LEU A 75 -9.40 -25.50 15.25
C LEU A 75 -10.45 -26.17 14.37
N TYR A 76 -10.59 -25.68 13.14
CA TYR A 76 -11.54 -26.23 12.19
C TYR A 76 -11.10 -26.07 10.73
N ALA A 77 -11.73 -26.84 9.85
CA ALA A 77 -11.62 -26.68 8.40
C ALA A 77 -12.83 -27.34 7.71
N TYR A 78 -12.92 -27.23 6.38
CA TYR A 78 -14.02 -27.82 5.60
C TYR A 78 -13.54 -28.86 4.59
N ARG A 79 -14.43 -29.82 4.30
CA ARG A 79 -14.43 -30.58 3.05
C ARG A 79 -15.71 -30.27 2.30
N VAL A 80 -15.60 -30.05 1.00
CA VAL A 80 -16.74 -29.69 0.16
C VAL A 80 -16.87 -30.68 -1.00
N TYR A 81 -18.05 -31.25 -1.11
CA TYR A 81 -18.38 -32.28 -2.09
C TYR A 81 -19.18 -31.66 -3.22
N GLY A 82 -18.88 -32.04 -4.46
CA GLY A 82 -19.56 -31.56 -5.66
C GLY A 82 -19.09 -32.31 -6.89
N GLU A 83 -19.46 -31.81 -8.07
CA GLU A 83 -19.01 -32.37 -9.34
C GLU A 83 -17.58 -31.92 -9.66
N TYR A 84 -16.78 -32.85 -10.19
CA TYR A 84 -15.48 -32.54 -10.74
C TYR A 84 -15.57 -32.63 -12.27
N GLU A 85 -15.89 -31.51 -12.88
CA GLU A 85 -15.97 -31.31 -14.33
C GLU A 85 -15.19 -30.03 -14.69
N PRO A 86 -13.84 -30.10 -14.70
CA PRO A 86 -12.96 -28.94 -14.93
C PRO A 86 -13.31 -28.14 -16.18
N GLU A 87 -13.76 -28.80 -17.24
CA GLU A 87 -14.19 -28.24 -18.52
C GLU A 87 -15.41 -27.32 -18.39
N LYS A 88 -16.22 -27.51 -17.34
CA LYS A 88 -17.34 -26.62 -16.98
C LYS A 88 -16.98 -25.66 -15.84
N GLY A 89 -15.73 -25.67 -15.39
CA GLY A 89 -15.23 -24.90 -14.26
C GLY A 89 -15.56 -25.50 -12.88
N LEU A 90 -16.15 -26.71 -12.81
CA LEU A 90 -16.51 -27.36 -11.55
C LEU A 90 -15.30 -28.16 -11.04
N ARG A 91 -14.70 -27.73 -9.93
CA ARG A 91 -13.41 -28.25 -9.43
C ARG A 91 -13.48 -28.76 -7.98
N PHE A 92 -14.61 -29.34 -7.59
CA PHE A 92 -14.80 -29.88 -6.23
C PHE A 92 -13.94 -31.12 -5.98
N ASN A 93 -13.11 -31.11 -4.94
CA ASN A 93 -12.35 -32.26 -4.51
C ASN A 93 -12.39 -32.40 -2.97
N PRO A 94 -13.18 -33.33 -2.42
CA PRO A 94 -13.33 -33.48 -0.97
C PRO A 94 -12.11 -34.07 -0.27
N ASN A 95 -11.10 -34.57 -1.02
CA ASN A 95 -9.84 -35.00 -0.43
C ASN A 95 -8.98 -33.81 0.02
N LYS A 96 -9.28 -32.59 -0.45
CA LYS A 96 -8.56 -31.38 -0.08
C LYS A 96 -9.27 -30.71 1.09
N LEU A 97 -8.53 -30.51 2.17
CA LEU A 97 -8.92 -29.73 3.32
C LEU A 97 -8.86 -28.24 2.96
N LEU A 98 -10.01 -27.57 3.10
CA LEU A 98 -10.22 -26.21 2.64
C LEU A 98 -10.33 -25.24 3.82
N MET A 99 -9.75 -24.06 3.66
CA MET A 99 -9.91 -22.95 4.59
C MET A 99 -11.29 -22.33 4.48
N ASP A 100 -11.78 -21.80 5.59
CA ASP A 100 -12.97 -20.94 5.61
C ASP A 100 -12.61 -19.57 5.03
N PRO A 101 -13.31 -19.10 3.96
CA PRO A 101 -13.10 -17.76 3.40
C PRO A 101 -13.28 -16.62 4.41
N TYR A 102 -13.99 -16.87 5.51
CA TYR A 102 -14.27 -15.91 6.59
C TYR A 102 -13.43 -16.16 7.86
N ALA A 103 -12.43 -17.05 7.81
CA ALA A 103 -11.54 -17.31 8.95
C ALA A 103 -10.85 -16.02 9.43
N LYS A 104 -10.94 -15.76 10.73
CA LYS A 104 -10.33 -14.57 11.38
C LYS A 104 -8.89 -14.81 11.85
N ALA A 105 -8.48 -16.07 11.93
CA ALA A 105 -7.11 -16.48 12.16
C ALA A 105 -6.88 -17.85 11.51
N ILE A 106 -5.65 -18.07 11.06
CA ILE A 106 -5.18 -19.30 10.40
C ILE A 106 -3.89 -19.71 11.10
N THR A 107 -3.71 -21.01 11.34
CA THR A 107 -2.59 -21.54 12.15
C THR A 107 -1.23 -21.47 11.45
N GLY A 108 -1.19 -21.29 10.14
CA GLY A 108 0.05 -21.33 9.38
C GLY A 108 -0.16 -21.29 7.87
N ASP A 109 0.84 -21.79 7.15
CA ASP A 109 0.85 -21.90 5.69
C ASP A 109 0.89 -23.37 5.24
N TYR A 110 0.47 -23.65 3.99
CA TYR A 110 0.37 -25.01 3.43
C TYR A 110 1.72 -25.70 3.20
N GLY A 111 2.82 -24.96 2.97
CA GLY A 111 4.15 -25.57 2.82
C GLY A 111 4.38 -26.32 1.49
N LEU A 112 5.44 -27.14 1.42
CA LEU A 112 5.82 -27.94 0.23
C LEU A 112 5.48 -29.43 0.33
N ASP A 113 5.31 -29.95 1.56
CA ASP A 113 5.32 -31.39 1.82
C ASP A 113 3.97 -32.08 1.53
N GLY A 114 2.91 -31.31 1.26
CA GLY A 114 1.56 -31.82 1.00
C GLY A 114 1.13 -31.74 -0.46
N ASP A 115 0.24 -32.67 -0.87
CA ASP A 115 -0.47 -32.58 -2.15
C ASP A 115 -1.70 -31.68 -2.01
N HIS A 116 -1.47 -30.38 -2.22
CA HIS A 116 -2.51 -29.34 -2.17
C HIS A 116 -3.24 -29.14 -3.50
N TYR A 117 -3.01 -29.99 -4.51
CA TYR A 117 -3.61 -29.83 -5.82
C TYR A 117 -4.85 -30.72 -5.95
N GLY A 118 -5.97 -30.17 -6.42
CA GLY A 118 -7.19 -30.94 -6.71
C GLY A 118 -7.02 -31.99 -7.84
N TYR A 119 -5.91 -31.93 -8.56
CA TYR A 119 -5.56 -32.79 -9.69
C TYR A 119 -4.18 -33.41 -9.47
N ASP A 120 -3.84 -34.45 -10.23
CA ASP A 120 -2.53 -35.08 -10.19
C ASP A 120 -1.52 -34.29 -11.04
N ILE A 121 -0.50 -33.71 -10.38
CA ILE A 121 0.53 -32.87 -11.00
C ILE A 121 1.38 -33.62 -12.03
N ASP A 122 1.51 -34.95 -11.88
CA ASP A 122 2.32 -35.79 -12.77
C ASP A 122 1.47 -36.41 -13.90
N SER A 123 0.15 -36.24 -13.84
CA SER A 123 -0.76 -36.73 -14.87
C SER A 123 -0.58 -35.96 -16.18
N LYS A 124 -0.56 -36.69 -17.30
CA LYS A 124 -0.59 -36.09 -18.64
C LYS A 124 -1.84 -35.26 -18.90
N GLN A 125 -2.94 -35.53 -18.18
CA GLN A 125 -4.19 -34.78 -18.26
C GLN A 125 -4.16 -33.47 -17.44
N LYS A 126 -3.12 -33.27 -16.60
CA LYS A 126 -2.94 -32.07 -15.76
C LYS A 126 -4.21 -31.77 -14.95
N ASP A 127 -4.73 -30.55 -15.01
CA ASP A 127 -5.90 -30.06 -14.28
C ASP A 127 -7.22 -30.75 -14.63
N LEU A 128 -7.26 -31.60 -15.66
CA LEU A 128 -8.41 -32.46 -15.96
C LEU A 128 -8.41 -33.77 -15.15
N SER A 129 -7.26 -34.16 -14.61
CA SER A 129 -7.16 -35.32 -13.73
C SER A 129 -7.73 -35.02 -12.34
N PHE A 130 -7.97 -36.06 -11.54
CA PHE A 130 -8.50 -35.96 -10.18
C PHE A 130 -7.51 -36.58 -9.18
N SER A 131 -7.04 -35.79 -8.21
CA SER A 131 -6.18 -36.30 -7.13
C SER A 131 -7.03 -36.92 -6.02
N ASN A 132 -6.70 -38.15 -5.63
CA ASN A 132 -7.31 -38.84 -4.49
C ASN A 132 -6.53 -38.67 -3.18
N THR A 133 -5.47 -37.85 -3.19
CA THR A 133 -4.58 -37.69 -2.03
C THR A 133 -5.16 -36.70 -1.04
N ASP A 134 -5.24 -37.10 0.23
CA ASP A 134 -5.62 -36.22 1.34
C ASP A 134 -4.47 -35.27 1.70
N ASN A 135 -4.78 -34.01 1.96
CA ASN A 135 -3.79 -32.99 2.37
C ASN A 135 -3.86 -32.64 3.87
N ILE A 136 -4.72 -33.30 4.66
CA ILE A 136 -5.03 -32.95 6.07
C ILE A 136 -3.81 -32.81 6.98
N ARG A 137 -2.76 -33.59 6.73
CA ARG A 137 -1.50 -33.60 7.49
C ARG A 137 -0.74 -32.27 7.38
N PHE A 138 -0.84 -31.61 6.23
CA PHE A 138 -0.02 -30.45 5.90
C PHE A 138 -0.85 -29.16 5.79
N ALA A 139 -2.15 -29.29 5.55
CA ALA A 139 -3.04 -28.14 5.49
C ALA A 139 -3.13 -27.43 6.86
N PRO A 140 -2.97 -26.10 6.92
CA PRO A 140 -3.23 -25.33 8.14
C PRO A 140 -4.71 -25.46 8.53
N LYS A 141 -5.05 -25.00 9.73
CA LYS A 141 -6.42 -25.01 10.24
C LYS A 141 -6.89 -23.57 10.46
N CYS A 142 -8.18 -23.33 10.29
CA CYS A 142 -8.82 -22.09 10.73
C CYS A 142 -8.98 -22.11 12.25
N VAL A 143 -8.98 -20.94 12.87
CA VAL A 143 -9.16 -20.78 14.31
C VAL A 143 -10.44 -19.98 14.58
N VAL A 144 -11.27 -20.49 15.48
CA VAL A 144 -12.39 -19.73 16.02
C VAL A 144 -11.86 -18.61 16.91
N ILE A 145 -12.11 -17.36 16.54
CA ILE A 145 -11.67 -16.16 17.29
C ILE A 145 -12.88 -15.42 17.83
N ARG A 146 -12.77 -14.91 19.06
CA ARG A 146 -13.76 -14.02 19.64
C ARG A 146 -13.38 -12.56 19.39
N ASP A 147 -14.41 -11.72 19.24
CA ASP A 147 -14.23 -10.29 19.05
C ASP A 147 -14.56 -9.52 20.33
N ASP A 148 -13.75 -9.70 21.38
CA ASP A 148 -13.91 -9.04 22.68
C ASP A 148 -12.64 -8.29 23.15
N PHE A 149 -11.79 -7.90 22.20
CA PHE A 149 -10.60 -7.10 22.46
C PHE A 149 -10.96 -5.75 23.11
N ASP A 150 -10.30 -5.41 24.22
CA ASP A 150 -10.53 -4.15 24.93
C ASP A 150 -9.82 -2.98 24.24
N TRP A 151 -10.54 -2.26 23.38
CA TRP A 151 -10.09 -1.02 22.76
C TRP A 151 -9.99 0.16 23.74
N GLY A 152 -10.53 0.04 24.96
CA GLY A 152 -10.56 1.13 25.93
C GLY A 152 -11.19 2.40 25.34
N GLY A 153 -10.45 3.52 25.40
CA GLY A 153 -10.89 4.81 24.86
C GLY A 153 -10.46 5.08 23.41
N ASP A 154 -10.00 4.08 22.67
CA ASP A 154 -9.51 4.25 21.30
C ASP A 154 -10.55 4.89 20.37
N ARG A 155 -10.06 5.76 19.48
CA ARG A 155 -10.86 6.41 18.44
C ARG A 155 -9.99 6.62 17.21
N HIS A 156 -10.56 6.38 16.04
CA HIS A 156 -9.96 6.74 14.76
C HIS A 156 -9.48 8.21 14.78
N PRO A 157 -8.20 8.48 14.45
CA PRO A 157 -7.65 9.84 14.43
C PRO A 157 -8.36 10.79 13.48
N ARG A 158 -8.86 10.29 12.32
CA ARG A 158 -9.60 11.04 11.30
C ARG A 158 -8.87 12.29 10.81
N ILE A 159 -7.61 12.12 10.46
CA ILE A 159 -6.75 13.17 9.90
C ILE A 159 -7.31 13.59 8.53
N PRO A 160 -7.50 14.89 8.28
CA PRO A 160 -7.90 15.39 6.97
C PRO A 160 -6.88 15.02 5.89
N LEU A 161 -7.35 14.70 4.68
CA LEU A 161 -6.50 14.20 3.60
C LEU A 161 -5.35 15.15 3.24
N ASN A 162 -5.62 16.45 3.17
CA ASN A 162 -4.59 17.45 2.86
C ASN A 162 -3.50 17.56 3.94
N GLU A 163 -3.75 17.06 5.16
CA GLU A 163 -2.78 17.03 6.26
C GLU A 163 -1.98 15.71 6.32
N LEU A 164 -2.34 14.72 5.51
CA LEU A 164 -1.68 13.42 5.51
C LEU A 164 -0.25 13.49 4.99
N ILE A 165 0.60 12.69 5.61
CA ILE A 165 1.93 12.30 5.13
C ILE A 165 2.02 10.80 5.37
N ILE A 166 1.87 10.04 4.28
CA ILE A 166 1.80 8.58 4.29
C ILE A 166 3.23 8.03 4.35
N TYR A 167 3.45 7.02 5.17
CA TYR A 167 4.70 6.28 5.28
C TYR A 167 4.45 4.81 4.92
N GLU A 168 4.86 4.42 3.71
CA GLU A 168 4.70 3.04 3.21
C GLU A 168 5.78 2.14 3.82
N THR A 169 5.41 1.05 4.50
CA THR A 169 6.38 0.17 5.13
C THR A 169 5.92 -1.28 5.24
N HIS A 170 6.88 -2.17 5.52
CA HIS A 170 6.65 -3.60 5.66
C HIS A 170 6.81 -4.01 7.13
N ILE A 171 5.81 -4.68 7.73
CA ILE A 171 5.80 -5.07 9.15
C ILE A 171 7.10 -5.78 9.56
N LYS A 172 7.45 -6.87 8.85
CA LYS A 172 8.68 -7.62 9.11
C LYS A 172 9.95 -6.81 8.88
N GLY A 173 10.16 -6.32 7.65
CA GLY A 173 11.37 -5.59 7.26
C GLY A 173 11.72 -4.41 8.16
N LEU A 174 10.71 -3.66 8.62
CA LEU A 174 10.88 -2.50 9.48
C LEU A 174 11.67 -2.83 10.75
N THR A 175 11.48 -4.02 11.34
CA THR A 175 11.98 -4.29 12.69
C THR A 175 12.75 -5.60 12.86
N ILE A 176 12.78 -6.49 11.86
CA ILE A 176 13.44 -7.81 11.99
C ILE A 176 14.95 -7.73 12.17
N HIS A 177 15.62 -6.75 11.55
CA HIS A 177 17.07 -6.61 11.65
C HIS A 177 17.48 -6.17 13.06
N ARG A 178 18.53 -6.78 13.61
CA ARG A 178 18.99 -6.57 15.01
C ARG A 178 19.21 -5.11 15.42
N SER A 179 19.62 -4.24 14.49
CA SER A 179 19.84 -2.82 14.78
C SER A 179 18.54 -2.04 15.04
N SER A 180 17.38 -2.65 14.80
CA SER A 180 16.09 -2.05 15.15
C SER A 180 15.93 -1.84 16.66
N GLY A 181 16.55 -2.69 17.49
CA GLY A 181 16.51 -2.61 18.96
C GLY A 181 15.14 -2.84 19.58
N VAL A 182 14.18 -3.42 18.85
CA VAL A 182 12.82 -3.66 19.35
C VAL A 182 12.72 -4.97 20.14
N ARG A 183 11.68 -5.09 20.98
CA ARG A 183 11.43 -6.29 21.80
C ARG A 183 10.96 -7.50 21.01
N PHE A 184 10.17 -7.28 19.97
CA PHE A 184 9.60 -8.35 19.12
C PHE A 184 9.93 -8.12 17.64
N PRO A 185 11.18 -8.42 17.21
CA PRO A 185 11.65 -8.12 15.85
C PRO A 185 10.77 -8.76 14.77
N GLY A 186 10.36 -7.95 13.80
CA GLY A 186 9.63 -8.37 12.61
C GLY A 186 8.15 -8.69 12.82
N THR A 187 7.56 -8.19 13.92
CA THR A 187 6.17 -8.49 14.30
C THR A 187 5.32 -7.23 14.44
N TYR A 188 3.99 -7.39 14.54
CA TYR A 188 3.05 -6.31 14.86
C TYR A 188 3.43 -5.57 16.15
N LEU A 189 3.80 -6.31 17.21
CA LEU A 189 4.24 -5.71 18.47
C LEU A 189 5.58 -4.97 18.35
N GLY A 190 6.45 -5.40 17.43
CA GLY A 190 7.72 -4.71 17.14
C GLY A 190 7.52 -3.30 16.59
N VAL A 191 6.43 -3.04 15.87
CA VAL A 191 6.09 -1.71 15.33
C VAL A 191 5.83 -0.69 16.44
N ILE A 192 5.25 -1.12 17.56
CA ILE A 192 4.93 -0.24 18.70
C ILE A 192 6.19 0.45 19.23
N ASP A 193 7.32 -0.26 19.26
CA ASP A 193 8.62 0.28 19.71
C ASP A 193 9.20 1.33 18.73
N LYS A 194 8.59 1.52 17.55
CA LYS A 194 8.96 2.54 16.54
C LYS A 194 8.06 3.78 16.52
N ILE A 195 7.04 3.85 17.37
CA ILE A 195 6.13 5.01 17.43
C ILE A 195 6.88 6.33 17.64
N GLU A 196 7.85 6.37 18.56
CA GLU A 196 8.59 7.61 18.82
C GLU A 196 9.44 8.04 17.61
N TYR A 197 9.97 7.07 16.86
CA TYR A 197 10.67 7.34 15.61
C TYR A 197 9.74 7.99 14.57
N PHE A 198 8.53 7.46 14.40
CA PHE A 198 7.55 8.04 13.48
C PHE A 198 7.14 9.47 13.86
N ARG A 199 6.94 9.72 15.15
CA ARG A 199 6.67 11.07 15.67
C ARG A 199 7.84 12.01 15.44
N GLN A 200 9.07 11.54 15.66
CA GLN A 200 10.27 12.32 15.40
C GLN A 200 10.42 12.68 13.92
N LEU A 201 10.25 11.72 13.01
CA LEU A 201 10.26 11.95 11.56
C LEU A 201 9.13 12.91 11.14
N GLY A 202 7.98 12.83 11.81
CA GLY A 202 6.84 13.71 11.63
C GLY A 202 5.79 13.19 10.65
N ILE A 203 5.77 11.89 10.35
CA ILE A 203 4.66 11.27 9.60
C ILE A 203 3.42 11.14 10.50
N ASN A 204 2.25 10.93 9.90
CA ASN A 204 0.99 10.80 10.66
C ASN A 204 0.05 9.71 10.12
N CYS A 205 0.47 8.98 9.10
CA CYS A 205 -0.26 7.82 8.58
C CYS A 205 0.75 6.78 8.13
N ILE A 206 0.54 5.52 8.49
CA ILE A 206 1.36 4.39 8.04
C ILE A 206 0.51 3.56 7.09
N GLU A 207 1.06 3.32 5.90
CA GLU A 207 0.52 2.34 4.96
C GLU A 207 1.35 1.07 5.08
N PHE A 208 0.74 -0.01 5.56
CA PHE A 208 1.41 -1.31 5.62
C PHE A 208 1.21 -2.07 4.32
N LEU A 209 2.29 -2.63 3.79
CA LEU A 209 2.23 -3.71 2.79
C LEU A 209 1.32 -4.86 3.28
N PRO A 210 0.84 -5.73 2.38
CA PRO A 210 -0.23 -6.67 2.67
C PRO A 210 -0.07 -7.43 4.00
N VAL A 211 -1.08 -7.29 4.86
CA VAL A 211 -1.18 -7.99 6.15
C VAL A 211 -2.27 -9.05 6.16
N HIS A 212 -3.03 -9.19 5.07
CA HIS A 212 -3.90 -10.36 4.91
C HIS A 212 -3.06 -11.64 4.96
N GLN A 213 -3.62 -12.73 5.50
CA GLN A 213 -2.95 -14.02 5.50
C GLN A 213 -2.59 -14.38 4.06
N SER A 214 -1.30 -14.44 3.77
CA SER A 214 -0.78 -14.82 2.46
C SER A 214 -0.36 -16.29 2.44
N HIS A 215 -0.29 -16.87 1.25
CA HIS A 215 0.38 -18.14 1.00
C HIS A 215 1.82 -17.87 0.52
N GLN A 216 2.74 -18.78 0.79
CA GLN A 216 4.10 -18.72 0.25
C GLN A 216 4.17 -19.53 -1.03
N ASP A 217 4.33 -18.86 -2.17
CA ASP A 217 4.25 -19.49 -3.48
C ASP A 217 5.21 -20.68 -3.63
N ILE A 218 4.66 -21.80 -4.11
CA ILE A 218 5.40 -23.07 -4.25
C ILE A 218 6.63 -22.91 -5.16
N PHE A 219 6.53 -22.11 -6.22
CA PHE A 219 7.64 -21.88 -7.14
C PHE A 219 8.80 -21.10 -6.47
N LEU A 220 8.50 -20.17 -5.55
CA LEU A 220 9.51 -19.46 -4.77
C LEU A 220 10.18 -20.40 -3.77
N ARG A 221 9.37 -21.18 -3.04
CA ARG A 221 9.91 -22.14 -2.05
C ARG A 221 10.84 -23.17 -2.70
N LYS A 222 10.52 -23.67 -3.90
CA LYS A 222 11.39 -24.56 -4.68
C LYS A 222 12.74 -23.95 -5.04
N LYS A 223 12.80 -22.61 -5.12
CA LYS A 223 14.04 -21.83 -5.34
C LYS A 223 14.73 -21.42 -4.03
N GLY A 224 14.20 -21.81 -2.86
CA GLY A 224 14.70 -21.35 -1.56
C GLY A 224 14.34 -19.89 -1.23
N LEU A 225 13.36 -19.32 -1.93
CA LEU A 225 12.86 -17.96 -1.75
C LEU A 225 11.49 -18.00 -1.03
N SER A 226 11.01 -16.82 -0.64
CA SER A 226 9.74 -16.64 0.08
C SER A 226 9.01 -15.42 -0.47
N ASN A 227 7.68 -15.44 -0.52
CA ASN A 227 6.92 -14.23 -0.83
C ASN A 227 7.02 -13.26 0.36
N TYR A 228 7.92 -12.28 0.23
CA TYR A 228 8.22 -11.31 1.27
C TYR A 228 7.09 -10.30 1.37
N TRP A 229 6.72 -9.65 0.26
CA TRP A 229 5.71 -8.58 0.27
C TRP A 229 4.31 -9.02 0.71
N GLY A 230 3.89 -10.24 0.37
CA GLY A 230 2.59 -10.77 0.78
C GLY A 230 1.43 -10.58 -0.21
N TYR A 231 1.68 -10.08 -1.44
CA TYR A 231 0.68 -9.98 -2.52
C TYR A 231 0.34 -11.38 -3.11
N SER A 232 -0.15 -12.29 -2.27
CA SER A 232 -0.63 -13.63 -2.63
C SER A 232 -1.62 -14.08 -1.54
N THR A 233 -2.79 -13.43 -1.52
CA THR A 233 -3.74 -13.55 -0.40
C THR A 233 -4.47 -14.90 -0.38
N LEU A 234 -4.48 -15.53 0.80
CA LEU A 234 -5.22 -16.74 1.14
C LEU A 234 -6.50 -16.43 1.94
N GLY A 235 -6.41 -15.50 2.91
CA GLY A 235 -7.51 -15.18 3.83
C GLY A 235 -7.74 -13.68 3.98
N TYR A 236 -8.93 -13.21 3.58
CA TYR A 236 -9.28 -11.78 3.57
C TYR A 236 -9.59 -11.17 4.95
N PHE A 237 -9.66 -11.98 6.01
CA PHE A 237 -10.02 -11.49 7.35
C PHE A 237 -8.96 -11.83 8.42
N ALA A 238 -8.03 -12.71 8.11
CA ALA A 238 -6.97 -13.10 9.03
C ALA A 238 -5.76 -12.20 8.80
N PRO A 239 -5.21 -11.55 9.85
CA PRO A 239 -3.86 -11.01 9.80
C PRO A 239 -2.86 -12.14 9.54
N ASP A 240 -1.79 -11.86 8.80
CA ASP A 240 -0.76 -12.85 8.49
C ASP A 240 -0.05 -13.30 9.77
N PHE A 241 -0.06 -14.60 10.04
CA PHE A 241 0.57 -15.20 11.21
C PHE A 241 2.09 -14.97 11.25
N ARG A 242 2.74 -14.80 10.09
CA ARG A 242 4.20 -14.58 9.98
C ARG A 242 4.67 -13.31 10.69
N PHE A 243 3.77 -12.37 10.92
CA PHE A 243 4.04 -11.10 11.59
C PHE A 243 3.58 -11.09 13.06
N SER A 244 3.17 -12.24 13.60
CA SER A 244 2.87 -12.37 15.02
C SER A 244 4.07 -12.91 15.81
N THR A 245 4.03 -12.80 17.13
CA THR A 245 5.05 -13.40 18.00
C THR A 245 4.96 -14.92 18.09
N ASN A 246 3.87 -15.53 17.56
CA ASN A 246 3.53 -16.93 17.75
C ASN A 246 3.46 -17.36 19.22
N SER A 247 3.10 -16.44 20.13
CA SER A 247 2.99 -16.71 21.56
C SER A 247 1.89 -17.73 21.89
N TYR A 248 0.82 -17.76 21.10
CA TYR A 248 -0.24 -18.77 21.12
C TYR A 248 -1.02 -18.78 19.80
N ILE A 249 -1.83 -19.82 19.56
CA ILE A 249 -2.64 -19.94 18.35
C ILE A 249 -3.68 -18.80 18.30
N GLY A 250 -3.68 -18.03 17.20
CA GLY A 250 -4.60 -16.91 17.03
C GLY A 250 -4.07 -15.57 17.58
N CYS A 251 -2.87 -15.53 18.18
CA CYS A 251 -2.29 -14.30 18.74
C CYS A 251 -2.13 -13.16 17.72
N GLN A 252 -2.07 -13.46 16.42
CA GLN A 252 -1.96 -12.44 15.37
C GLN A 252 -3.11 -11.42 15.40
N VAL A 253 -4.32 -11.81 15.83
CA VAL A 253 -5.48 -10.91 15.87
C VAL A 253 -5.33 -9.86 16.98
N PRO A 254 -5.19 -10.23 18.27
CA PRO A 254 -5.01 -9.24 19.33
C PRO A 254 -3.70 -8.46 19.20
N GLU A 255 -2.62 -9.06 18.68
CA GLU A 255 -1.36 -8.33 18.46
C GLU A 255 -1.51 -7.23 17.40
N PHE A 256 -2.21 -7.52 16.29
CA PHE A 256 -2.54 -6.50 15.30
C PHE A 256 -3.38 -5.37 15.91
N LYS A 257 -4.45 -5.71 16.65
CA LYS A 257 -5.32 -4.72 17.31
C LYS A 257 -4.54 -3.86 18.31
N GLN A 258 -3.63 -4.46 19.07
CA GLN A 258 -2.77 -3.76 20.01
C GLN A 258 -1.82 -2.78 19.30
N MET A 259 -1.27 -3.17 18.14
CA MET A 259 -0.46 -2.27 17.30
C MET A 259 -1.27 -1.05 16.86
N VAL A 260 -2.47 -1.26 16.29
CA VAL A 260 -3.36 -0.18 15.84
C VAL A 260 -3.72 0.76 17.00
N LYS A 261 -4.12 0.20 18.16
CA LYS A 261 -4.47 0.96 19.37
C LYS A 261 -3.35 1.90 19.82
N GLU A 262 -2.10 1.43 19.83
CA GLU A 262 -0.97 2.29 20.24
C GLU A 262 -0.60 3.33 19.16
N LEU A 263 -0.75 3.01 17.88
CA LEU A 263 -0.57 3.98 16.79
C LEU A 263 -1.62 5.10 16.87
N HIS A 264 -2.89 4.77 17.08
CA HIS A 264 -3.97 5.75 17.27
C HIS A 264 -3.74 6.65 18.48
N LYS A 265 -3.30 6.08 19.60
CA LYS A 265 -2.93 6.84 20.80
C LYS A 265 -1.80 7.84 20.53
N ALA A 266 -0.93 7.56 19.57
CA ALA A 266 0.10 8.47 19.09
C ALA A 266 -0.38 9.46 18.01
N GLY A 267 -1.65 9.39 17.60
CA GLY A 267 -2.23 10.22 16.54
C GLY A 267 -1.78 9.81 15.14
N ILE A 268 -1.46 8.52 14.93
CA ILE A 268 -1.03 7.97 13.65
C ILE A 268 -2.14 7.08 13.10
N GLU A 269 -2.58 7.35 11.87
CA GLU A 269 -3.55 6.51 11.17
C GLU A 269 -2.91 5.26 10.55
N VAL A 270 -3.72 4.22 10.36
CA VAL A 270 -3.33 2.95 9.74
C VAL A 270 -4.13 2.71 8.46
N ILE A 271 -3.41 2.68 7.34
CA ILE A 271 -3.91 2.24 6.04
C ILE A 271 -3.32 0.86 5.74
N LEU A 272 -4.16 -0.05 5.23
CA LEU A 272 -3.71 -1.37 4.79
C LEU A 272 -3.67 -1.45 3.27
N ASP A 273 -2.56 -1.93 2.74
CA ASP A 273 -2.51 -2.43 1.37
C ASP A 273 -3.30 -3.75 1.30
N VAL A 274 -4.30 -3.79 0.41
CA VAL A 274 -5.25 -4.89 0.29
C VAL A 274 -5.32 -5.44 -1.13
N VAL A 275 -5.20 -6.76 -1.22
CA VAL A 275 -5.28 -7.52 -2.46
C VAL A 275 -6.62 -8.23 -2.52
N TYR A 276 -7.55 -7.67 -3.29
CA TYR A 276 -8.83 -8.32 -3.62
C TYR A 276 -8.95 -8.67 -5.12
N ASN A 277 -7.94 -8.32 -5.92
CA ASN A 277 -7.95 -8.50 -7.37
C ASN A 277 -7.53 -9.90 -7.84
N HIS A 278 -6.84 -10.68 -7.00
CA HIS A 278 -6.45 -12.08 -7.23
C HIS A 278 -6.35 -12.85 -5.90
N THR A 279 -6.11 -14.16 -5.98
CA THR A 279 -5.83 -15.04 -4.82
C THR A 279 -4.55 -15.86 -5.06
N CYS A 280 -4.01 -16.43 -3.98
CA CYS A 280 -2.88 -17.36 -4.06
C CYS A 280 -3.17 -18.71 -4.72
N GLU A 281 -4.43 -18.99 -5.11
CA GLU A 281 -4.76 -20.27 -5.78
C GLU A 281 -4.36 -20.28 -7.26
N GLY A 282 -3.90 -19.15 -7.82
CA GLY A 282 -3.41 -19.06 -9.20
C GLY A 282 -4.42 -19.51 -10.26
N ASN A 283 -3.92 -19.93 -11.43
CA ASN A 283 -4.71 -20.41 -12.56
C ASN A 283 -5.14 -21.89 -12.39
N GLU A 284 -5.62 -22.55 -13.44
CA GLU A 284 -6.05 -23.96 -13.41
C GLU A 284 -5.01 -24.96 -12.89
N LEU A 285 -3.72 -24.63 -12.99
CA LEU A 285 -2.59 -25.44 -12.49
C LEU A 285 -2.14 -25.04 -11.08
N GLY A 286 -2.85 -24.11 -10.44
CA GLY A 286 -2.62 -23.74 -9.05
C GLY A 286 -3.28 -24.70 -8.05
N PRO A 287 -2.97 -24.52 -6.75
CA PRO A 287 -3.47 -25.39 -5.69
C PRO A 287 -4.97 -25.20 -5.42
N THR A 288 -5.54 -26.10 -4.63
CA THR A 288 -6.94 -26.06 -4.16
C THR A 288 -6.93 -25.96 -2.63
N LEU A 289 -7.04 -24.74 -2.14
CA LEU A 289 -6.80 -24.34 -0.75
C LEU A 289 -8.08 -23.80 -0.08
N CYS A 290 -8.89 -23.06 -0.83
CA CYS A 290 -10.03 -22.31 -0.30
C CYS A 290 -11.11 -22.20 -1.39
N PHE A 291 -11.19 -21.05 -2.06
CA PHE A 291 -12.26 -20.66 -2.96
C PHE A 291 -12.55 -21.68 -4.07
N ARG A 292 -11.50 -22.21 -4.72
CA ARG A 292 -11.60 -23.20 -5.82
C ARG A 292 -12.33 -24.46 -5.38
N GLY A 293 -11.99 -24.98 -4.20
CA GLY A 293 -12.61 -26.18 -3.66
C GLY A 293 -14.01 -25.96 -3.12
N ILE A 294 -14.33 -24.72 -2.71
CA ILE A 294 -15.63 -24.36 -2.12
C ILE A 294 -16.67 -24.07 -3.20
N ASP A 295 -16.34 -23.23 -4.18
CA ASP A 295 -17.25 -22.87 -5.27
C ASP A 295 -16.52 -22.12 -6.40
N ASN A 296 -15.76 -22.86 -7.22
CA ASN A 296 -14.90 -22.27 -8.25
C ASN A 296 -15.60 -21.27 -9.21
N PRO A 297 -16.76 -21.60 -9.83
CA PRO A 297 -17.41 -20.68 -10.77
C PRO A 297 -18.05 -19.46 -10.12
N THR A 298 -18.34 -19.50 -8.81
CA THR A 298 -18.83 -18.31 -8.10
C THR A 298 -17.68 -17.38 -7.75
N TYR A 299 -16.57 -17.91 -7.22
CA TYR A 299 -15.51 -17.05 -6.71
C TYR A 299 -14.60 -16.49 -7.79
N TYR A 300 -14.36 -17.21 -8.88
CA TYR A 300 -13.43 -16.78 -9.93
C TYR A 300 -14.12 -16.44 -11.24
N LYS A 301 -13.58 -15.43 -11.92
CA LYS A 301 -13.99 -15.08 -13.25
C LYS A 301 -13.36 -16.05 -14.25
N LEU A 302 -14.21 -16.87 -14.86
CA LEU A 302 -13.79 -17.88 -15.83
C LEU A 302 -13.91 -17.34 -17.26
N LYS A 303 -13.07 -17.84 -18.16
CA LYS A 303 -13.15 -17.57 -19.61
C LYS A 303 -14.40 -18.22 -20.21
N GLU A 304 -14.65 -17.93 -21.50
CA GLU A 304 -15.69 -18.61 -22.27
C GLU A 304 -15.49 -20.14 -22.26
N ASP A 305 -14.24 -20.60 -22.46
CA ASP A 305 -13.82 -21.92 -22.03
C ASP A 305 -13.64 -21.92 -20.50
N LYS A 306 -14.69 -22.38 -19.81
CA LYS A 306 -14.81 -22.36 -18.35
C LYS A 306 -13.75 -23.18 -17.61
N ARG A 307 -12.94 -23.96 -18.34
CA ARG A 307 -11.75 -24.59 -17.77
C ARG A 307 -10.74 -23.57 -17.26
N PHE A 308 -10.61 -22.44 -17.94
CA PHE A 308 -9.58 -21.43 -17.73
C PHE A 308 -10.10 -20.18 -17.04
N TYR A 309 -9.18 -19.43 -16.45
CA TYR A 309 -9.45 -18.24 -15.66
C TYR A 309 -9.15 -16.98 -16.47
N GLU A 310 -9.95 -15.94 -16.27
CA GLU A 310 -9.55 -14.59 -16.67
C GLU A 310 -8.44 -14.10 -15.74
N ASP A 311 -7.46 -13.41 -16.32
CA ASP A 311 -6.31 -12.90 -15.58
C ASP A 311 -5.94 -11.48 -16.04
N TYR A 312 -6.51 -10.50 -15.35
CA TYR A 312 -6.17 -9.09 -15.49
C TYR A 312 -5.11 -8.64 -14.46
N SER A 313 -4.70 -9.55 -13.56
CA SER A 313 -3.78 -9.30 -12.46
C SER A 313 -2.33 -9.70 -12.79
N GLY A 314 -2.15 -10.70 -13.66
CA GLY A 314 -0.86 -11.34 -13.91
C GLY A 314 -0.52 -12.46 -12.92
N CYS A 315 -1.42 -12.75 -11.99
CA CYS A 315 -1.24 -13.73 -10.92
C CYS A 315 -2.02 -15.03 -11.18
N GLY A 316 -2.63 -15.18 -12.37
CA GLY A 316 -3.28 -16.40 -12.84
C GLY A 316 -4.79 -16.48 -12.62
N ASN A 317 -5.40 -15.58 -11.83
CA ASN A 317 -6.85 -15.52 -11.66
C ASN A 317 -7.33 -14.11 -11.29
N CYS A 318 -8.64 -13.88 -11.42
CA CYS A 318 -9.34 -12.74 -10.83
C CYS A 318 -10.64 -13.18 -10.14
N PRO A 319 -10.98 -12.67 -8.94
CA PRO A 319 -12.27 -12.87 -8.33
C PRO A 319 -13.41 -12.31 -9.18
N ASN A 320 -14.57 -12.96 -9.12
CA ASN A 320 -15.72 -12.62 -9.96
C ASN A 320 -16.57 -11.50 -9.33
N PHE A 321 -16.19 -10.25 -9.58
CA PHE A 321 -16.98 -9.09 -9.11
C PHE A 321 -18.33 -8.89 -9.84
N ASP A 322 -18.69 -9.75 -10.80
CA ASP A 322 -20.07 -9.82 -11.32
C ASP A 322 -20.99 -10.70 -10.43
N GLU A 323 -20.43 -11.49 -9.50
CA GLU A 323 -21.17 -12.33 -8.56
C GLU A 323 -21.43 -11.59 -7.23
N PRO A 324 -22.70 -11.39 -6.81
CA PRO A 324 -23.04 -10.66 -5.59
C PRO A 324 -22.39 -11.24 -4.32
N GLN A 325 -22.15 -12.55 -4.28
CA GLN A 325 -21.50 -13.20 -3.15
C GLN A 325 -20.03 -12.79 -2.99
N VAL A 326 -19.32 -12.59 -4.10
CA VAL A 326 -17.92 -12.15 -4.08
C VAL A 326 -17.84 -10.69 -3.64
N ILE A 327 -18.75 -9.84 -4.14
CA ILE A 327 -18.88 -8.46 -3.67
C ILE A 327 -19.17 -8.47 -2.16
N LYS A 328 -20.11 -9.29 -1.70
CA LYS A 328 -20.43 -9.43 -0.27
C LYS A 328 -19.22 -9.84 0.56
N LEU A 329 -18.43 -10.81 0.11
CA LEU A 329 -17.20 -11.25 0.77
C LEU A 329 -16.22 -10.09 0.97
N VAL A 330 -15.94 -9.33 -0.08
CA VAL A 330 -15.01 -8.20 -0.01
C VAL A 330 -15.57 -7.07 0.85
N MET A 331 -16.86 -6.73 0.70
CA MET A 331 -17.52 -5.72 1.53
C MET A 331 -17.51 -6.09 3.02
N ASP A 332 -17.77 -7.35 3.36
CA ASP A 332 -17.73 -7.83 4.74
C ASP A 332 -16.29 -7.81 5.29
N SER A 333 -15.29 -8.11 4.46
CA SER A 333 -13.87 -8.01 4.82
C SER A 333 -13.46 -6.57 5.11
N LEU A 334 -13.77 -5.64 4.20
CA LEU A 334 -13.50 -4.21 4.40
C LEU A 334 -14.16 -3.70 5.69
N ARG A 335 -15.44 -4.02 5.92
CA ARG A 335 -16.14 -3.63 7.16
C ARG A 335 -15.51 -4.25 8.39
N TYR A 336 -15.06 -5.50 8.33
CA TYR A 336 -14.39 -6.15 9.44
C TYR A 336 -13.10 -5.43 9.83
N TRP A 337 -12.27 -5.08 8.84
CA TRP A 337 -11.03 -4.35 9.10
C TRP A 337 -11.28 -2.96 9.69
N VAL A 338 -12.34 -2.26 9.26
CA VAL A 338 -12.71 -0.96 9.85
C VAL A 338 -13.31 -1.12 11.25
N LEU A 339 -14.37 -1.93 11.40
CA LEU A 339 -15.16 -1.97 12.63
C LEU A 339 -14.52 -2.79 13.75
N ASN A 340 -13.85 -3.89 13.42
CA ASN A 340 -13.32 -4.83 14.41
C ASN A 340 -11.80 -4.66 14.60
N MET A 341 -11.09 -4.20 13.57
CA MET A 341 -9.64 -4.00 13.58
C MET A 341 -9.21 -2.53 13.60
N HIS A 342 -10.16 -1.59 13.55
CA HIS A 342 -9.98 -0.14 13.62
C HIS A 342 -9.05 0.44 12.53
N VAL A 343 -9.01 -0.16 11.34
CA VAL A 343 -8.26 0.37 10.19
C VAL A 343 -8.92 1.66 9.68
N ASP A 344 -8.12 2.69 9.35
CA ASP A 344 -8.60 4.01 8.92
C ASP A 344 -8.82 4.15 7.40
N GLY A 345 -8.28 3.20 6.63
CA GLY A 345 -8.39 3.19 5.18
C GLY A 345 -7.63 2.05 4.52
N PHE A 346 -7.71 2.01 3.19
CA PHE A 346 -7.16 0.94 2.37
C PHE A 346 -6.47 1.51 1.14
N ARG A 347 -5.32 0.94 0.78
CA ARG A 347 -4.72 1.07 -0.54
C ARG A 347 -5.02 -0.22 -1.31
N PHE A 348 -5.76 -0.12 -2.39
CA PHE A 348 -6.17 -1.26 -3.21
C PHE A 348 -5.15 -1.51 -4.30
N ASP A 349 -4.51 -2.66 -4.20
CA ASP A 349 -3.64 -3.22 -5.23
C ASP A 349 -4.42 -3.50 -6.52
N LEU A 350 -3.84 -3.16 -7.67
CA LEU A 350 -4.42 -3.29 -9.02
C LEU A 350 -5.93 -2.97 -9.03
N ALA A 351 -6.29 -1.79 -8.50
CA ALA A 351 -7.67 -1.47 -8.13
C ALA A 351 -8.65 -1.51 -9.31
N SER A 352 -8.12 -1.41 -10.54
CA SER A 352 -8.90 -1.43 -11.77
C SER A 352 -9.63 -2.77 -11.98
N VAL A 353 -9.06 -3.88 -11.51
CA VAL A 353 -9.70 -5.22 -11.61
C VAL A 353 -11.05 -5.24 -10.90
N LEU A 354 -11.19 -4.55 -9.77
CA LEU A 354 -12.45 -4.48 -9.01
C LEU A 354 -13.54 -3.70 -9.75
N GLY A 355 -13.13 -2.84 -10.68
CA GLY A 355 -14.01 -2.10 -11.59
C GLY A 355 -14.44 -2.89 -12.82
N ARG A 356 -13.89 -4.09 -13.06
CA ARG A 356 -14.14 -4.85 -14.29
C ARG A 356 -15.45 -5.62 -14.27
N SER A 357 -16.47 -5.07 -14.94
CA SER A 357 -17.71 -5.80 -15.24
C SER A 357 -17.71 -6.20 -16.71
N ASN A 358 -17.99 -7.48 -16.99
CA ASN A 358 -17.92 -8.04 -18.36
C ASN A 358 -16.59 -7.71 -19.10
N GLY A 359 -15.48 -7.66 -18.37
CA GLY A 359 -14.14 -7.46 -18.91
C GLY A 359 -13.71 -6.00 -19.09
N LYS A 360 -14.62 -5.03 -18.91
CA LYS A 360 -14.33 -3.60 -19.05
C LYS A 360 -14.39 -2.88 -17.72
N PHE A 361 -13.51 -1.89 -17.54
CA PHE A 361 -13.56 -1.05 -16.36
C PHE A 361 -14.78 -0.13 -16.38
N SER A 362 -15.41 0.03 -15.22
CA SER A 362 -16.50 0.99 -15.02
C SER A 362 -16.41 1.59 -13.64
N GLN A 363 -16.43 2.93 -13.56
CA GLN A 363 -16.54 3.68 -12.29
C GLN A 363 -17.84 3.40 -11.53
N VAL A 364 -18.85 2.86 -12.22
CA VAL A 364 -20.15 2.51 -11.66
C VAL A 364 -20.35 0.99 -11.66
N SER A 365 -19.26 0.22 -11.56
CA SER A 365 -19.33 -1.23 -11.33
C SER A 365 -20.12 -1.54 -10.06
N ALA A 366 -20.69 -2.75 -9.99
CA ALA A 366 -21.46 -3.17 -8.82
C ALA A 366 -20.65 -3.07 -7.51
N PHE A 367 -19.35 -3.34 -7.57
CA PHE A 367 -18.43 -3.16 -6.45
C PHE A 367 -18.33 -1.69 -6.02
N PHE A 368 -18.02 -0.77 -6.93
CA PHE A 368 -17.89 0.65 -6.58
C PHE A 368 -19.19 1.26 -6.09
N VAL A 369 -20.34 0.88 -6.67
CA VAL A 369 -21.66 1.28 -6.19
C VAL A 369 -21.89 0.78 -4.77
N ALA A 370 -21.55 -0.48 -4.48
CA ALA A 370 -21.69 -1.07 -3.15
C ALA A 370 -20.80 -0.37 -2.11
N VAL A 371 -19.56 -0.04 -2.44
CA VAL A 371 -18.64 0.71 -1.56
C VAL A 371 -19.15 2.13 -1.33
N HIS A 372 -19.59 2.82 -2.39
CA HIS A 372 -20.02 4.22 -2.31
C HIS A 372 -21.22 4.43 -1.38
N GLN A 373 -22.22 3.55 -1.45
CA GLN A 373 -23.42 3.66 -0.61
C GLN A 373 -23.24 3.18 0.83
N ASP A 374 -22.13 2.50 1.13
CA ASP A 374 -21.95 1.84 2.42
C ASP A 374 -21.71 2.86 3.56
N PRO A 375 -22.50 2.84 4.65
CA PRO A 375 -22.36 3.82 5.73
C PRO A 375 -21.01 3.79 6.45
N VAL A 376 -20.33 2.64 6.46
CA VAL A 376 -19.03 2.47 7.10
C VAL A 376 -17.93 2.87 6.11
N LEU A 377 -17.93 2.27 4.92
CA LEU A 377 -16.82 2.41 3.96
C LEU A 377 -16.81 3.77 3.22
N SER A 378 -17.94 4.47 3.16
CA SER A 378 -17.98 5.82 2.59
C SER A 378 -17.21 6.87 3.42
N ASN A 379 -16.86 6.55 4.67
CA ASN A 379 -16.18 7.45 5.60
C ASN A 379 -14.70 7.11 5.86
N VAL A 380 -14.15 6.10 5.18
CA VAL A 380 -12.73 5.72 5.30
C VAL A 380 -11.94 6.17 4.08
N LYS A 381 -10.61 6.12 4.18
CA LYS A 381 -9.74 6.52 3.07
C LYS A 381 -9.60 5.37 2.07
N LEU A 382 -9.93 5.60 0.80
CA LEU A 382 -9.86 4.60 -0.26
C LEU A 382 -8.82 5.08 -1.29
N ILE A 383 -7.64 4.46 -1.28
CA ILE A 383 -6.55 4.76 -2.22
C ILE A 383 -6.52 3.65 -3.26
N ALA A 384 -6.50 3.99 -4.55
CA ALA A 384 -6.40 3.05 -5.65
C ALA A 384 -4.99 3.06 -6.25
N GLU A 385 -4.50 1.89 -6.62
CA GLU A 385 -3.58 1.73 -7.75
C GLU A 385 -4.40 1.77 -9.05
N PRO A 386 -4.38 2.87 -9.82
CA PRO A 386 -5.38 3.11 -10.85
C PRO A 386 -5.00 2.49 -12.20
N TRP A 387 -4.50 1.26 -12.17
CA TRP A 387 -4.20 0.46 -13.35
C TRP A 387 -4.30 -1.04 -13.03
N ASP A 388 -4.27 -1.86 -14.07
CA ASP A 388 -4.03 -3.30 -14.00
C ASP A 388 -3.21 -3.75 -15.22
N ILE A 389 -3.14 -5.04 -15.52
CA ILE A 389 -2.40 -5.55 -16.69
C ILE A 389 -3.29 -6.10 -17.79
N ALA A 390 -4.57 -5.72 -17.82
CA ALA A 390 -5.44 -6.17 -18.91
C ALA A 390 -4.87 -5.75 -20.28
N PRO A 391 -5.07 -6.58 -21.33
CA PRO A 391 -4.51 -6.28 -22.66
C PRO A 391 -5.01 -4.96 -23.25
N GLU A 392 -6.25 -4.58 -22.92
CA GLU A 392 -6.92 -3.37 -23.34
C GLU A 392 -7.47 -2.65 -22.11
N ASP A 393 -7.50 -1.31 -22.16
CA ASP A 393 -8.19 -0.49 -21.16
C ASP A 393 -7.68 -0.76 -19.73
N SER A 394 -6.36 -0.65 -19.50
CA SER A 394 -5.70 -1.02 -18.25
C SER A 394 -5.16 0.16 -17.44
N TYR A 395 -5.27 1.39 -17.95
CA TYR A 395 -4.75 2.58 -17.28
C TYR A 395 -5.86 3.61 -17.02
N HIS A 396 -6.21 3.79 -15.75
CA HIS A 396 -7.40 4.55 -15.30
C HIS A 396 -7.07 5.67 -14.31
N LEU A 397 -5.84 6.19 -14.33
CA LEU A 397 -5.47 7.36 -13.53
C LEU A 397 -6.39 8.56 -13.83
N GLY A 398 -6.98 9.13 -12.78
CA GLY A 398 -8.00 10.19 -12.80
C GLY A 398 -9.44 9.64 -12.89
N ASN A 399 -9.61 8.38 -13.26
CA ASN A 399 -10.88 7.76 -13.62
C ASN A 399 -11.45 6.86 -12.52
N PHE A 400 -11.09 7.01 -11.25
CA PHE A 400 -11.81 6.34 -10.15
C PHE A 400 -13.00 7.17 -9.64
N PRO A 401 -13.96 6.58 -8.90
CA PRO A 401 -15.08 7.33 -8.32
C PRO A 401 -14.61 8.48 -7.41
N LEU A 402 -15.49 9.45 -7.13
CA LEU A 402 -15.13 10.70 -6.46
C LEU A 402 -14.54 10.54 -5.07
N ASN A 403 -14.94 9.52 -4.32
CA ASN A 403 -14.44 9.26 -2.96
C ASN A 403 -13.15 8.43 -2.92
N TRP A 404 -12.47 8.26 -4.06
CA TRP A 404 -11.23 7.51 -4.18
C TRP A 404 -10.05 8.43 -4.50
N PHE A 405 -8.95 8.24 -3.77
CA PHE A 405 -7.65 8.85 -4.02
C PHE A 405 -6.81 7.89 -4.84
N GLU A 406 -5.82 8.38 -5.56
CA GLU A 406 -5.13 7.57 -6.56
C GLU A 406 -3.62 7.74 -6.46
N LEU A 407 -2.89 6.63 -6.51
CA LEU A 407 -1.44 6.64 -6.66
C LEU A 407 -1.07 7.31 -7.98
N ASN A 408 -0.45 8.49 -7.90
CA ASN A 408 -0.16 9.28 -9.08
C ASN A 408 1.16 8.83 -9.73
N GLY A 409 1.08 7.77 -10.54
CA GLY A 409 2.22 7.28 -11.34
C GLY A 409 2.78 8.35 -12.31
N LYS A 410 1.94 9.28 -12.78
CA LYS A 410 2.38 10.40 -13.63
C LYS A 410 3.25 11.39 -12.83
N PHE A 411 2.93 11.65 -11.56
CA PHE A 411 3.80 12.43 -10.66
C PHE A 411 5.16 11.76 -10.50
N ARG A 412 5.17 10.47 -10.16
CA ARG A 412 6.40 9.67 -10.01
C ARG A 412 7.29 9.81 -11.24
N ASP A 413 6.75 9.53 -12.42
CA ASP A 413 7.54 9.46 -13.65
C ASP A 413 8.01 10.85 -14.10
N THR A 414 7.14 11.87 -14.06
CA THR A 414 7.53 13.26 -14.39
C THR A 414 8.64 13.75 -13.48
N VAL A 415 8.53 13.55 -12.16
CA VAL A 415 9.52 14.05 -11.20
C VAL A 415 10.86 13.32 -11.37
N ARG A 416 10.85 11.99 -11.55
CA ARG A 416 12.06 11.19 -11.86
C ARG A 416 12.78 11.71 -13.10
N ARG A 417 12.05 11.87 -14.20
CA ARG A 417 12.58 12.37 -15.47
C ARG A 417 13.09 13.81 -15.38
N PHE A 418 12.35 14.69 -14.69
CA PHE A 418 12.76 16.07 -14.50
C PHE A 418 14.06 16.19 -13.70
N VAL A 419 14.19 15.49 -12.57
CA VAL A 419 15.42 15.49 -11.76
C VAL A 419 16.59 14.86 -12.53
N LYS A 420 16.33 13.80 -13.31
CA LYS A 420 17.29 13.18 -14.24
C LYS A 420 17.71 14.12 -15.40
N SER A 421 17.03 15.25 -15.59
CA SER A 421 17.25 16.21 -16.66
C SER A 421 16.82 15.74 -18.05
N ASP A 422 15.75 14.95 -18.14
CA ASP A 422 15.09 14.68 -19.42
C ASP A 422 14.45 15.97 -19.98
N SER A 423 14.46 16.12 -21.30
CA SER A 423 13.89 17.26 -22.00
C SER A 423 12.36 17.30 -21.96
N GLY A 424 11.78 18.51 -22.13
CA GLY A 424 10.34 18.70 -22.32
C GLY A 424 9.46 18.50 -21.08
N MET A 425 10.04 18.50 -19.88
CA MET A 425 9.32 18.15 -18.64
C MET A 425 8.60 19.34 -17.98
N ILE A 426 8.83 20.58 -18.42
CA ILE A 426 8.35 21.80 -17.74
C ILE A 426 6.83 21.89 -17.64
N GLY A 427 6.11 21.62 -18.74
CA GLY A 427 4.65 21.61 -18.77
C GLY A 427 4.05 20.62 -17.77
N ASP A 428 4.50 19.37 -17.82
CA ASP A 428 4.02 18.33 -16.90
C ASP A 428 4.39 18.65 -15.44
N MET A 429 5.61 19.14 -15.18
CA MET A 429 6.02 19.55 -13.84
C MET A 429 5.10 20.62 -13.26
N GLY A 430 4.64 21.58 -14.07
CA GLY A 430 3.68 22.61 -13.64
C GLY A 430 2.40 22.02 -13.05
N TYR A 431 1.83 21.02 -13.72
CA TYR A 431 0.67 20.28 -13.22
C TYR A 431 0.99 19.46 -11.97
N ARG A 432 2.10 18.72 -11.97
CA ARG A 432 2.49 17.86 -10.82
C ARG A 432 2.68 18.65 -9.53
N LEU A 433 3.33 19.81 -9.60
CA LEU A 433 3.57 20.71 -8.46
C LEU A 433 2.28 21.31 -7.89
N THR A 434 1.24 21.44 -8.72
CA THR A 434 -0.04 22.10 -8.36
C THR A 434 -1.20 21.12 -8.15
N GLY A 435 -0.90 19.83 -7.92
CA GLY A 435 -1.89 18.84 -7.52
C GLY A 435 -2.52 18.08 -8.68
N SER A 436 -1.89 18.13 -9.87
CA SER A 436 -2.31 17.43 -11.09
C SER A 436 -3.74 17.74 -11.52
N SER A 437 -4.06 19.03 -11.65
CA SER A 437 -5.39 19.49 -12.09
C SER A 437 -5.79 19.01 -13.48
N ASP A 438 -4.83 18.64 -14.34
CA ASP A 438 -5.09 17.98 -15.63
C ASP A 438 -5.74 16.60 -15.49
N LEU A 439 -5.51 15.92 -14.36
CA LEU A 439 -6.11 14.62 -14.05
C LEU A 439 -7.42 14.76 -13.25
N TYR A 440 -7.45 15.69 -12.29
CA TYR A 440 -8.48 15.72 -11.25
C TYR A 440 -9.38 16.96 -11.27
N GLY A 441 -8.92 18.07 -11.87
CA GLY A 441 -9.61 19.36 -11.77
C GLY A 441 -10.95 19.42 -12.48
N ALA A 442 -11.15 18.61 -13.52
CA ALA A 442 -12.41 18.59 -14.28
C ALA A 442 -13.48 17.65 -13.67
N SER A 443 -13.10 16.76 -12.74
CA SER A 443 -14.00 15.71 -12.21
C SER A 443 -14.61 16.05 -10.85
N GLY A 444 -14.39 17.26 -10.31
CA GLY A 444 -14.85 17.64 -8.97
C GLY A 444 -13.98 17.08 -7.83
N LYS A 445 -12.88 16.40 -8.18
CA LYS A 445 -11.82 16.02 -7.26
C LYS A 445 -10.99 17.24 -6.87
N THR A 446 -10.22 17.10 -5.80
CA THR A 446 -9.33 18.13 -5.24
C THR A 446 -7.87 17.71 -5.35
N PRO A 447 -6.87 18.59 -5.07
CA PRO A 447 -5.47 18.19 -5.06
C PRO A 447 -5.19 16.95 -4.20
N SER A 448 -5.92 16.79 -3.08
CA SER A 448 -5.78 15.66 -2.16
C SER A 448 -6.12 14.29 -2.77
N HIS A 449 -6.71 14.24 -3.96
CA HIS A 449 -6.94 12.99 -4.69
C HIS A 449 -5.70 12.45 -5.40
N SER A 450 -4.65 13.27 -5.49
CA SER A 450 -3.33 12.88 -5.95
C SER A 450 -2.50 12.39 -4.76
N ILE A 451 -2.29 11.08 -4.64
CA ILE A 451 -1.25 10.53 -3.77
C ILE A 451 0.08 10.60 -4.53
N ASN A 452 0.89 11.59 -4.20
CA ASN A 452 2.17 11.85 -4.83
C ASN A 452 3.24 10.97 -4.20
N PHE A 453 4.04 10.30 -5.02
CA PHE A 453 5.16 9.50 -4.56
C PHE A 453 6.27 9.53 -5.60
N VAL A 454 7.52 9.42 -5.14
CA VAL A 454 8.70 9.27 -6.02
C VAL A 454 9.16 7.83 -6.06
N THR A 455 8.97 7.11 -4.97
CA THR A 455 9.41 5.73 -4.71
C THR A 455 8.33 5.02 -3.92
N SER A 456 8.27 3.70 -4.09
CA SER A 456 7.33 2.79 -3.45
C SER A 456 8.03 1.44 -3.29
N HIS A 457 7.35 0.44 -2.72
CA HIS A 457 7.85 -0.92 -2.68
C HIS A 457 8.16 -1.48 -4.08
N ASP A 458 7.37 -1.10 -5.09
CA ASP A 458 7.65 -1.35 -6.50
C ASP A 458 8.75 -0.44 -7.05
N GLY A 459 9.77 -1.05 -7.66
CA GLY A 459 10.88 -0.35 -8.26
C GLY A 459 12.02 -0.09 -7.28
N PHE A 460 12.80 0.97 -7.56
CA PHE A 460 13.93 1.34 -6.72
C PHE A 460 13.51 2.09 -5.46
N THR A 461 14.29 1.87 -4.39
CA THR A 461 14.43 2.82 -3.26
C THR A 461 14.98 4.17 -3.75
N LEU A 462 14.87 5.22 -2.94
CA LEU A 462 15.36 6.55 -3.33
C LEU A 462 16.88 6.57 -3.53
N ASN A 463 17.61 5.82 -2.70
CA ASN A 463 19.06 5.69 -2.84
C ASN A 463 19.43 4.95 -4.11
N ASP A 464 18.69 3.90 -4.47
CA ASP A 464 18.99 3.10 -5.65
C ASP A 464 18.58 3.82 -6.95
N LEU A 465 17.53 4.64 -6.90
CA LEU A 465 17.08 5.49 -8.01
C LEU A 465 18.17 6.43 -8.53
N VAL A 466 19.09 6.85 -7.66
CA VAL A 466 20.25 7.70 -8.01
C VAL A 466 21.57 6.92 -8.06
N SER A 467 21.55 5.62 -7.84
CA SER A 467 22.78 4.79 -7.80
C SER A 467 22.85 3.75 -8.91
N TYR A 468 21.72 3.42 -9.55
CA TYR A 468 21.63 2.37 -10.56
C TYR A 468 20.94 2.85 -11.84
N SER A 469 21.49 2.51 -13.00
CA SER A 469 20.87 2.77 -14.31
C SER A 469 20.11 1.54 -14.84
N LYS A 470 20.38 0.36 -14.27
CA LYS A 470 19.73 -0.90 -14.63
C LYS A 470 19.31 -1.63 -13.36
N LYS A 471 18.31 -2.51 -13.49
CA LYS A 471 17.90 -3.41 -12.42
C LYS A 471 18.89 -4.57 -12.26
N HIS A 472 19.10 -4.99 -11.02
CA HIS A 472 19.96 -6.09 -10.57
C HIS A 472 19.12 -7.04 -9.71
N ASN A 473 18.20 -7.74 -10.37
CA ASN A 473 17.23 -8.65 -9.77
C ASN A 473 17.72 -10.11 -9.80
N GLU A 474 19.02 -10.36 -10.03
CA GLU A 474 19.57 -11.72 -10.14
C GLU A 474 19.28 -12.59 -8.91
N ALA A 475 19.18 -11.96 -7.72
CA ALA A 475 18.82 -12.62 -6.47
C ALA A 475 17.41 -13.25 -6.50
N ASN A 476 16.54 -12.83 -7.41
CA ASN A 476 15.18 -13.38 -7.59
C ASN A 476 15.17 -14.69 -8.39
N LEU A 477 16.30 -15.07 -9.00
CA LEU A 477 16.48 -16.33 -9.74
C LEU A 477 15.50 -16.45 -10.93
N GLU A 478 15.36 -15.36 -11.69
CA GLU A 478 14.54 -15.27 -12.91
C GLU A 478 15.34 -14.72 -14.11
N ASP A 479 16.67 -14.83 -14.06
CA ASP A 479 17.60 -14.32 -15.08
C ASP A 479 17.46 -12.79 -15.32
N ASN A 480 17.16 -12.04 -14.25
CA ASN A 480 16.93 -10.59 -14.28
C ASN A 480 15.78 -10.16 -15.23
N ARG A 481 14.86 -11.07 -15.57
CA ARG A 481 13.71 -10.77 -16.45
C ARG A 481 12.58 -10.06 -15.72
N ASP A 482 12.44 -10.30 -14.43
CA ASP A 482 11.41 -9.71 -13.58
C ASP A 482 11.71 -8.24 -13.24
N GLY A 483 10.68 -7.50 -12.81
CA GLY A 483 10.77 -6.07 -12.51
C GLY A 483 10.73 -5.16 -13.74
N PHE A 484 10.40 -3.89 -13.52
CA PHE A 484 10.22 -2.90 -14.60
C PHE A 484 11.57 -2.44 -15.19
N ASP A 485 11.70 -2.35 -16.51
CA ASP A 485 12.95 -1.93 -17.16
C ASP A 485 13.12 -0.40 -17.23
N CYS A 486 12.02 0.36 -17.24
CA CYS A 486 12.02 1.80 -17.43
C CYS A 486 11.92 2.55 -16.10
N ASN A 487 12.95 2.49 -15.25
CA ASN A 487 12.91 3.09 -13.91
C ASN A 487 13.02 4.62 -13.88
N PHE A 488 13.42 5.25 -14.99
CA PHE A 488 13.80 6.67 -15.07
C PHE A 488 14.90 7.05 -14.07
N SER A 489 15.79 6.10 -13.77
CA SER A 489 16.92 6.21 -12.86
C SER A 489 18.22 6.55 -13.61
N TYR A 490 19.26 6.92 -12.87
CA TYR A 490 20.61 7.08 -13.41
C TYR A 490 21.67 6.95 -12.32
N ASN A 491 22.83 6.36 -12.64
CA ASN A 491 23.89 6.09 -11.67
C ASN A 491 24.92 7.23 -11.50
N TRP A 492 24.91 8.22 -12.39
CA TRP A 492 25.81 9.38 -12.38
C TRP A 492 27.30 9.05 -12.48
N GLY A 493 27.65 7.94 -13.13
CA GLY A 493 29.01 7.59 -13.52
C GLY A 493 29.41 6.16 -13.12
N ILE A 494 29.03 5.73 -11.92
CA ILE A 494 29.41 4.42 -11.37
C ILE A 494 28.15 3.66 -10.95
N GLU A 495 27.93 2.45 -11.46
CA GLU A 495 26.77 1.62 -11.06
C GLU A 495 26.94 1.11 -9.62
N GLY A 496 25.97 1.39 -8.76
CA GLY A 496 25.95 0.96 -7.36
C GLY A 496 26.79 1.81 -6.41
N GLU A 497 27.19 1.22 -5.29
CA GLU A 497 27.98 1.89 -4.25
C GLU A 497 29.35 2.35 -4.77
N THR A 498 29.81 3.51 -4.31
CA THR A 498 31.12 4.07 -4.69
C THR A 498 31.73 4.88 -3.55
N ASN A 499 33.06 4.98 -3.56
CA ASN A 499 33.83 5.86 -2.67
C ASN A 499 34.13 7.23 -3.31
N ASP A 500 33.68 7.46 -4.55
CA ASP A 500 33.83 8.76 -5.21
C ASP A 500 32.96 9.81 -4.53
N GLU A 501 33.60 10.78 -3.88
CA GLU A 501 32.92 11.83 -3.12
C GLU A 501 32.12 12.79 -4.00
N GLU A 502 32.55 13.06 -5.23
CA GLU A 502 31.82 13.97 -6.13
C GLU A 502 30.50 13.34 -6.57
N ILE A 503 30.54 12.05 -6.92
CA ILE A 503 29.34 11.28 -7.27
C ILE A 503 28.39 11.19 -6.06
N ASN A 504 28.92 10.87 -4.88
CA ASN A 504 28.08 10.76 -3.68
C ASN A 504 27.46 12.10 -3.27
N GLN A 505 28.19 13.21 -3.39
CA GLN A 505 27.63 14.55 -3.13
C GLN A 505 26.55 14.92 -4.15
N LEU A 506 26.71 14.55 -5.42
CA LEU A 506 25.67 14.73 -6.44
C LEU A 506 24.44 13.88 -6.13
N ARG A 507 24.60 12.59 -5.81
CA ARG A 507 23.50 11.70 -5.43
C ARG A 507 22.72 12.24 -4.23
N ASP A 508 23.42 12.71 -3.20
CA ASP A 508 22.80 13.33 -2.03
C ASP A 508 21.96 14.56 -2.40
N ARG A 509 22.48 15.43 -3.27
CA ARG A 509 21.74 16.58 -3.79
C ARG A 509 20.48 16.14 -4.55
N LEU A 510 20.57 15.10 -5.37
CA LEU A 510 19.44 14.58 -6.15
C LEU A 510 18.37 13.93 -5.26
N MET A 511 18.77 13.18 -4.23
CA MET A 511 17.82 12.67 -3.23
C MET A 511 17.11 13.81 -2.49
N LYS A 512 17.85 14.87 -2.13
CA LYS A 512 17.24 16.08 -1.54
C LYS A 512 16.26 16.75 -2.51
N ASN A 513 16.56 16.80 -3.81
CA ASN A 513 15.65 17.33 -4.83
C ASN A 513 14.34 16.54 -4.92
N PHE A 514 14.39 15.22 -4.81
CA PHE A 514 13.20 14.37 -4.78
C PHE A 514 12.33 14.63 -3.55
N ILE A 515 12.93 14.67 -2.35
CA ILE A 515 12.23 14.98 -1.11
C ILE A 515 11.65 16.40 -1.14
N PHE A 516 12.39 17.36 -1.69
CA PHE A 516 11.94 18.74 -1.88
C PHE A 516 10.65 18.78 -2.71
N VAL A 517 10.66 18.16 -3.89
CA VAL A 517 9.47 18.18 -4.77
C VAL A 517 8.30 17.45 -4.12
N LEU A 518 8.55 16.29 -3.50
CA LEU A 518 7.51 15.52 -2.82
C LEU A 518 6.81 16.32 -1.72
N MET A 519 7.59 16.99 -0.86
CA MET A 519 7.05 17.70 0.31
C MET A 519 6.46 19.08 -0.02
N LEU A 520 6.95 19.76 -1.05
CA LEU A 520 6.50 21.11 -1.43
C LEU A 520 5.48 21.13 -2.58
N SER A 521 5.07 19.98 -3.13
CA SER A 521 3.97 19.88 -4.11
C SER A 521 2.59 19.84 -3.43
N GLN A 522 1.56 20.32 -4.12
CA GLN A 522 0.16 20.05 -3.72
C GLN A 522 -0.19 18.58 -3.94
N GLY A 523 -1.13 18.07 -3.14
CA GLY A 523 -1.49 16.64 -3.08
C GLY A 523 -0.99 16.01 -1.79
N VAL A 524 -1.18 14.70 -1.64
CA VAL A 524 -0.79 13.97 -0.42
C VAL A 524 0.55 13.27 -0.66
N PRO A 525 1.62 13.58 0.07
CA PRO A 525 2.90 12.89 -0.10
C PRO A 525 2.88 11.51 0.55
N MET A 526 3.38 10.52 -0.18
CA MET A 526 3.72 9.19 0.31
C MET A 526 5.24 9.00 0.25
N LEU A 527 5.83 8.69 1.41
CA LEU A 527 7.25 8.41 1.59
C LEU A 527 7.44 6.89 1.74
N LEU A 528 8.30 6.30 0.91
CA LEU A 528 8.72 4.91 1.08
C LEU A 528 9.63 4.79 2.30
N GLY A 529 9.30 3.83 3.17
CA GLY A 529 10.03 3.62 4.39
C GLY A 529 11.52 3.28 4.18
N GLY A 530 12.36 3.98 4.93
CA GLY A 530 13.80 3.87 4.89
C GLY A 530 14.49 4.78 3.87
N ASP A 531 13.76 5.44 2.98
CA ASP A 531 14.36 6.42 2.07
C ASP A 531 14.97 7.60 2.84
N GLU A 532 14.38 7.98 3.98
CA GLU A 532 14.86 9.05 4.86
C GLU A 532 16.22 8.78 5.49
N PHE A 533 16.73 7.54 5.43
CA PHE A 533 18.09 7.20 5.82
C PHE A 533 18.84 6.39 4.76
N LYS A 534 18.42 6.52 3.49
CA LYS A 534 19.08 5.92 2.31
C LYS A 534 19.11 4.39 2.35
N ARG A 535 17.98 3.75 2.67
CA ARG A 535 17.80 2.30 2.48
C ARG A 535 18.12 1.95 1.03
N THR A 536 18.75 0.79 0.84
CA THR A 536 19.11 0.25 -0.48
C THR A 536 18.68 -1.20 -0.56
N GLN A 537 18.23 -1.61 -1.75
CA GLN A 537 17.99 -2.99 -2.17
C GLN A 537 19.09 -3.46 -3.12
N LYS A 538 20.24 -2.77 -3.14
CA LYS A 538 21.43 -3.07 -3.95
C LYS A 538 21.13 -3.12 -5.45
N GLY A 539 20.21 -2.28 -5.91
CA GLY A 539 19.79 -2.26 -7.32
C GLY A 539 18.77 -3.33 -7.68
N ASN A 540 18.27 -4.12 -6.73
CA ASN A 540 17.08 -4.93 -6.96
C ASN A 540 15.85 -4.00 -6.94
N ASN A 541 15.11 -3.93 -8.04
CA ASN A 541 13.93 -3.08 -8.19
C ASN A 541 12.60 -3.85 -8.05
N ASN A 542 12.67 -5.12 -7.66
CA ASN A 542 11.55 -6.03 -7.52
C ASN A 542 11.83 -7.01 -6.39
N ALA A 543 12.10 -6.50 -5.18
CA ALA A 543 12.53 -7.32 -4.05
C ALA A 543 11.38 -8.11 -3.39
N TYR A 544 10.35 -8.49 -4.17
CA TYR A 544 9.12 -9.14 -3.71
C TYR A 544 9.35 -10.49 -3.04
N CYS A 545 10.43 -11.18 -3.41
CA CYS A 545 10.77 -12.50 -2.90
C CYS A 545 12.00 -12.52 -1.96
N GLN A 546 12.50 -11.33 -1.57
CA GLN A 546 13.74 -11.17 -0.81
C GLN A 546 13.46 -10.89 0.68
N ASP A 547 13.12 -11.93 1.44
CA ASP A 547 12.98 -11.84 2.91
C ASP A 547 14.36 -11.97 3.60
N ASN A 548 15.24 -11.02 3.33
CA ASN A 548 16.61 -10.99 3.82
C ASN A 548 17.16 -9.55 3.87
N GLU A 549 18.47 -9.41 4.11
CA GLU A 549 19.19 -8.12 4.21
C GLU A 549 19.03 -7.18 2.99
N ILE A 550 18.56 -7.66 1.84
CA ILE A 550 18.19 -6.80 0.71
C ILE A 550 16.97 -5.93 1.08
N SER A 551 15.99 -6.49 1.77
CA SER A 551 14.74 -5.81 2.11
C SER A 551 14.65 -5.36 3.57
N HIS A 552 15.40 -6.00 4.47
CA HIS A 552 15.37 -5.69 5.90
C HIS A 552 15.98 -4.32 6.20
N TYR A 553 15.41 -3.60 7.16
CA TYR A 553 15.83 -2.23 7.46
C TYR A 553 17.09 -2.24 8.33
N ASN A 554 18.23 -1.91 7.75
CA ASN A 554 19.44 -1.69 8.52
C ASN A 554 19.45 -0.30 9.17
N TRP A 555 18.97 -0.22 10.41
CA TRP A 555 18.91 1.02 11.20
C TRP A 555 20.27 1.64 11.56
N GLU A 556 21.40 0.99 11.30
CA GLU A 556 22.70 1.66 11.40
C GLU A 556 22.86 2.74 10.31
N PHE A 557 22.11 2.62 9.19
CA PHE A 557 22.06 3.66 8.16
C PHE A 557 21.44 4.96 8.66
N LEU A 558 20.52 4.91 9.62
CA LEU A 558 19.98 6.12 10.25
C LEU A 558 21.10 6.92 10.93
N LYS A 559 21.95 6.24 11.72
CA LYS A 559 23.12 6.89 12.35
C LYS A 559 24.12 7.40 11.31
N LYS A 560 24.44 6.58 10.30
CA LYS A 560 25.37 6.93 9.22
C LYS A 560 24.90 8.14 8.41
N ASN A 561 23.59 8.22 8.13
CA ASN A 561 22.97 9.20 7.25
C ASN A 561 22.11 10.22 8.01
N GLN A 562 22.42 10.45 9.29
CA GLN A 562 21.64 11.33 10.18
C GLN A 562 21.38 12.72 9.58
N GLN A 563 22.33 13.26 8.81
CA GLN A 563 22.20 14.55 8.14
C GLN A 563 21.08 14.54 7.07
N PHE A 564 20.96 13.46 6.31
CA PHE A 564 19.89 13.31 5.32
C PHE A 564 18.53 13.10 6.00
N PHE A 565 18.48 12.29 7.06
CA PHE A 565 17.29 12.12 7.89
C PHE A 565 16.77 13.47 8.43
N GLU A 566 17.67 14.30 8.94
CA GLU A 566 17.32 15.62 9.45
C GLU A 566 16.79 16.55 8.36
N PHE A 567 17.33 16.48 7.14
CA PHE A 567 16.79 17.19 5.99
C PHE A 567 15.34 16.75 5.67
N VAL A 568 15.05 15.45 5.66
CA VAL A 568 13.69 14.93 5.42
C VAL A 568 12.73 15.37 6.52
N ARG A 569 13.13 15.22 7.79
CA ARG A 569 12.36 15.65 8.96
C ARG A 569 12.00 17.13 8.89
N ARG A 570 12.96 17.99 8.54
CA ARG A 570 12.73 19.44 8.41
C ARG A 570 11.84 19.78 7.22
N CYS A 571 11.93 19.06 6.10
CA CYS A 571 11.02 19.23 4.96
C CYS A 571 9.57 18.87 5.35
N ILE A 572 9.37 17.77 6.08
CA ILE A 572 8.06 17.37 6.61
C ILE A 572 7.51 18.46 7.55
N ASN A 573 8.33 18.95 8.48
CA ASN A 573 7.96 20.03 9.40
C ASN A 573 7.59 21.33 8.65
N LEU A 574 8.37 21.70 7.63
CA LEU A 574 8.10 22.87 6.79
C LEU A 574 6.73 22.73 6.13
N ARG A 575 6.40 21.56 5.56
CA ARG A 575 5.09 21.30 4.96
C ARG A 575 3.96 21.46 5.98
N LYS A 576 4.07 20.80 7.15
CA LYS A 576 3.04 20.85 8.21
C LYS A 576 2.74 22.27 8.67
N ASN A 577 3.78 23.09 8.84
CA ASN A 577 3.66 24.45 9.35
C ASN A 577 3.21 25.48 8.29
N ASN A 578 3.05 25.09 7.03
CA ASN A 578 2.75 26.03 5.94
C ASN A 578 1.57 25.54 5.08
N PRO A 579 0.36 26.14 5.22
CA PRO A 579 -0.83 25.75 4.47
C PRO A 579 -0.67 25.89 2.96
N HIS A 580 0.31 26.69 2.51
CA HIS A 580 0.71 26.89 1.12
C HIS A 580 0.94 25.58 0.36
N PHE A 581 1.38 24.51 1.03
CA PHE A 581 1.72 23.22 0.41
C PHE A 581 0.65 22.13 0.61
N ARG A 582 -0.40 22.42 1.37
CA ARG A 582 -1.42 21.46 1.83
C ARG A 582 -2.83 22.00 1.60
N ARG A 583 -3.04 22.59 0.42
CA ARG A 583 -4.30 23.25 0.10
C ARG A 583 -5.41 22.22 -0.13
N PRO A 584 -6.63 22.46 0.38
CA PRO A 584 -7.78 21.61 0.12
C PRO A 584 -8.34 21.78 -1.31
N TYR A 585 -7.98 22.86 -2.02
CA TYR A 585 -8.48 23.21 -3.35
C TYR A 585 -7.34 23.64 -4.30
N PHE A 586 -7.59 23.59 -5.61
CA PHE A 586 -6.67 24.08 -6.63
C PHE A 586 -6.46 25.62 -6.56
N PHE A 587 -5.40 26.14 -7.20
CA PHE A 587 -5.06 27.58 -7.16
C PHE A 587 -6.08 28.49 -7.85
N ASP A 588 -6.78 28.00 -8.87
CA ASP A 588 -7.73 28.82 -9.65
C ASP A 588 -9.18 28.78 -9.09
N GLU A 589 -9.46 27.92 -8.11
CA GLU A 589 -10.76 27.87 -7.44
C GLU A 589 -10.85 28.93 -6.33
N ILE A 590 -11.30 30.14 -6.69
CA ILE A 590 -11.67 31.16 -5.69
C ILE A 590 -13.05 30.81 -5.12
N ARG A 591 -13.07 30.10 -3.99
CA ARG A 591 -14.30 29.94 -3.19
C ARG A 591 -14.35 31.06 -2.15
N LYS A 592 -15.47 31.80 -2.13
CA LYS A 592 -15.73 32.98 -1.26
C LYS A 592 -15.69 32.71 0.26
N VAL A 593 -15.30 31.51 0.69
CA VAL A 593 -15.51 31.03 2.07
C VAL A 593 -14.22 30.96 2.90
N ASP A 594 -13.03 30.98 2.28
CA ASP A 594 -11.77 31.00 3.03
C ASP A 594 -11.14 32.40 3.04
N GLU A 595 -10.78 32.88 4.23
CA GLU A 595 -10.11 34.17 4.46
C GLU A 595 -8.67 34.22 3.88
N ALA A 596 -8.13 33.06 3.48
CA ALA A 596 -6.78 32.92 2.92
C ALA A 596 -6.81 32.82 1.38
N HIS A 597 -6.43 33.90 0.70
CA HIS A 597 -6.28 33.92 -0.75
C HIS A 597 -4.86 33.49 -1.14
N PHE A 598 -4.73 32.40 -1.92
CA PHE A 598 -3.45 31.92 -2.45
C PHE A 598 -3.42 31.99 -3.97
N THR A 599 -2.36 32.54 -4.54
CA THR A 599 -2.14 32.60 -6.01
C THR A 599 -0.79 32.01 -6.38
N VAL A 600 -0.71 31.39 -7.56
CA VAL A 600 0.54 30.88 -8.13
C VAL A 600 0.93 31.68 -9.37
N LYS A 601 2.19 32.12 -9.43
CA LYS A 601 2.77 32.80 -10.60
C LYS A 601 4.00 32.04 -11.07
N TRP A 602 4.09 31.78 -12.37
CA TRP A 602 5.14 30.97 -12.97
C TRP A 602 6.18 31.82 -13.68
N TYR A 603 7.45 31.45 -13.53
CA TYR A 603 8.59 32.19 -14.02
C TYR A 603 9.69 31.28 -14.59
N ASN A 604 10.40 31.78 -15.60
CA ASN A 604 11.75 31.33 -15.94
C ASN A 604 12.80 32.10 -15.10
N GLU A 605 14.09 31.89 -15.40
CA GLU A 605 15.19 32.50 -14.65
C GLU A 605 15.22 34.05 -14.71
N ARG A 606 14.49 34.65 -15.65
CA ARG A 606 14.44 36.10 -15.88
C ARG A 606 13.17 36.77 -15.36
N LEU A 607 12.34 36.07 -14.58
CA LEU A 607 10.99 36.51 -14.15
C LEU A 607 10.04 36.77 -15.32
N ARG A 608 10.11 35.94 -16.37
CA ARG A 608 9.15 35.93 -17.48
C ARG A 608 8.36 34.62 -17.46
N ILE A 609 7.20 34.60 -18.10
CA ILE A 609 6.41 33.37 -18.26
C ILE A 609 7.29 32.29 -18.90
N PRO A 610 7.34 31.06 -18.35
CA PRO A 610 8.15 29.97 -18.89
C PRO A 610 7.61 29.49 -20.24
N GLN A 611 8.48 28.91 -21.07
CA GLN A 611 8.07 28.34 -22.36
C GLN A 611 7.66 26.88 -22.15
N TRP A 612 6.41 26.66 -21.76
CA TRP A 612 5.88 25.36 -21.32
C TRP A 612 6.15 24.17 -22.24
N ASN A 613 6.20 24.39 -23.56
CA ASN A 613 6.33 23.35 -24.57
C ASN A 613 7.75 23.24 -25.17
N ARG A 614 8.73 23.95 -24.61
CA ARG A 614 10.10 23.93 -25.14
C ARG A 614 10.90 22.78 -24.55
N GLU A 615 11.43 21.92 -25.40
CA GLU A 615 12.21 20.75 -24.99
C GLU A 615 13.51 21.10 -24.25
N GLU A 616 14.12 22.23 -24.60
CA GLU A 616 15.42 22.68 -24.07
C GLU A 616 15.33 23.42 -22.72
N GLU A 617 14.13 23.60 -22.14
CA GLU A 617 13.99 24.22 -20.82
C GLU A 617 14.10 23.16 -19.71
N TYR A 618 15.10 23.32 -18.83
CA TYR A 618 15.40 22.45 -17.68
C TYR A 618 15.29 23.19 -16.34
N SER A 619 14.58 24.31 -16.34
CA SER A 619 14.51 25.17 -15.17
C SER A 619 13.16 25.85 -15.08
N LEU A 620 12.57 25.85 -13.88
CA LEU A 620 11.26 26.41 -13.59
C LEU A 620 11.32 27.13 -12.25
N ALA A 621 10.63 28.26 -12.13
CA ALA A 621 10.41 28.91 -10.85
C ALA A 621 8.94 29.28 -10.69
N PHE A 622 8.46 29.33 -9.46
CA PHE A 622 7.11 29.78 -9.18
C PHE A 622 7.00 30.45 -7.82
N LEU A 623 6.11 31.42 -7.75
CA LEU A 623 5.78 32.19 -6.56
C LEU A 623 4.39 31.78 -6.09
N ILE A 624 4.30 31.26 -4.87
CA ILE A 624 3.04 31.10 -4.14
C ILE A 624 2.89 32.32 -3.24
N GLU A 625 1.93 33.17 -3.55
CA GLU A 625 1.53 34.28 -2.68
C GLU A 625 0.42 33.80 -1.76
N GLY A 626 0.48 34.16 -0.48
CA GLY A 626 -0.51 33.69 0.49
C GLY A 626 -0.59 34.57 1.73
N CYS A 627 -1.82 34.76 2.20
CA CYS A 627 -2.09 35.32 3.52
C CYS A 627 -2.44 34.19 4.48
N VAL A 628 -1.73 34.09 5.61
CA VAL A 628 -2.01 33.12 6.67
C VAL A 628 -2.38 33.85 7.95
N VAL A 629 -3.31 33.30 8.72
CA VAL A 629 -3.69 33.83 10.04
C VAL A 629 -2.87 33.09 11.10
N ASP A 630 -2.14 33.82 11.94
CA ASP A 630 -1.39 33.23 13.06
C ASP A 630 -2.30 32.86 14.24
N GLN A 631 -1.71 32.26 15.29
CA GLN A 631 -2.46 31.83 16.49
C GLN A 631 -3.11 33.00 17.26
N ASP A 632 -2.62 34.23 17.06
CA ASP A 632 -3.16 35.46 17.65
C ASP A 632 -4.23 36.13 16.75
N GLY A 633 -4.59 35.49 15.63
CA GLY A 633 -5.55 36.03 14.67
C GLY A 633 -4.98 37.09 13.72
N ARG A 634 -3.65 37.27 13.66
CA ARG A 634 -3.02 38.25 12.77
C ARG A 634 -2.79 37.67 11.39
N GLN A 635 -3.14 38.44 10.37
CA GLN A 635 -2.82 38.15 8.98
C GLN A 635 -1.33 38.42 8.71
N LEU A 636 -0.61 37.35 8.35
CA LEU A 636 0.78 37.37 7.91
C LEU A 636 0.81 37.08 6.41
N ASN A 637 1.37 38.01 5.64
CA ASN A 637 1.72 37.72 4.25
C ASN A 637 3.01 36.89 4.24
N LYS A 638 2.88 35.62 3.88
CA LYS A 638 3.99 34.68 3.77
C LYS A 638 3.98 34.18 2.33
N ASP A 639 5.02 34.47 1.58
CA ASP A 639 5.12 33.97 0.20
C ASP A 639 6.31 33.02 0.07
N PHE A 640 6.17 32.07 -0.84
CA PHE A 640 7.21 31.13 -1.19
C PHE A 640 7.61 31.29 -2.64
N TYR A 641 8.89 31.51 -2.90
CA TYR A 641 9.46 31.48 -4.25
C TYR A 641 10.33 30.23 -4.39
N ILE A 642 9.85 29.30 -5.18
CA ILE A 642 10.48 28.00 -5.41
C ILE A 642 11.18 28.04 -6.75
N ILE A 643 12.44 27.60 -6.75
CA ILE A 643 13.28 27.54 -7.93
C ILE A 643 13.75 26.11 -8.12
N LEU A 644 13.53 25.58 -9.31
CA LEU A 644 13.93 24.24 -9.73
C LEU A 644 14.92 24.37 -10.88
N ASN A 645 16.21 24.11 -10.64
CA ASN A 645 17.21 24.02 -11.71
C ASN A 645 17.63 22.56 -11.89
N SER A 646 17.04 21.85 -12.86
CA SER A 646 17.52 20.51 -13.22
C SER A 646 18.66 20.55 -14.24
N HIS A 647 19.03 21.71 -14.78
CA HIS A 647 20.17 21.84 -15.70
C HIS A 647 21.52 21.45 -15.04
N TRP A 648 22.49 20.98 -15.82
CA TRP A 648 23.83 20.58 -15.36
C TRP A 648 24.80 21.76 -15.18
N GLU A 649 24.36 22.97 -15.52
CA GLU A 649 25.11 24.21 -15.28
C GLU A 649 24.40 25.08 -14.25
N PRO A 650 25.14 25.92 -13.52
CA PRO A 650 24.53 26.90 -12.64
C PRO A 650 23.76 27.95 -13.44
N LYS A 651 22.67 28.48 -12.85
CA LYS A 651 21.85 29.53 -13.44
C LYS A 651 21.57 30.65 -12.45
N LEU A 652 21.62 31.89 -12.94
CA LEU A 652 21.24 33.06 -12.16
C LEU A 652 19.74 33.31 -12.28
N PHE A 653 19.00 33.15 -11.18
CA PHE A 653 17.57 33.45 -11.12
C PHE A 653 17.33 34.83 -10.53
N ARG A 654 16.51 35.62 -11.23
CA ARG A 654 15.98 36.85 -10.64
C ARG A 654 14.93 36.50 -9.58
N VAL A 655 14.97 37.23 -8.47
CA VAL A 655 14.02 37.07 -7.35
C VAL A 655 13.00 38.21 -7.39
N PRO A 656 11.68 37.96 -7.20
CA PRO A 656 10.66 39.00 -7.22
C PRO A 656 10.94 40.12 -6.21
N LYS A 657 10.94 41.38 -6.66
CA LYS A 657 11.09 42.54 -5.79
C LYS A 657 9.73 43.00 -5.28
N ILE A 658 9.46 42.77 -4.00
CA ILE A 658 8.21 43.21 -3.35
C ILE A 658 8.55 44.30 -2.33
N LYS A 659 7.85 45.44 -2.39
CA LYS A 659 8.12 46.60 -1.54
C LYS A 659 7.98 46.24 -0.06
N TYR A 660 8.87 46.77 0.78
CA TYR A 660 8.84 46.60 2.24
C TYR A 660 8.91 45.15 2.74
N SER A 661 9.59 44.28 1.98
CA SER A 661 9.77 42.87 2.35
C SER A 661 11.22 42.42 2.18
N LYS A 662 11.59 41.33 2.85
CA LYS A 662 12.88 40.64 2.63
C LYS A 662 12.63 39.18 2.30
N TRP A 663 13.48 38.65 1.43
CA TRP A 663 13.54 37.24 1.10
C TRP A 663 14.60 36.55 1.94
N TYR A 664 14.30 35.33 2.37
CA TYR A 664 15.17 34.49 3.17
C TYR A 664 15.31 33.13 2.49
N ARG A 665 16.52 32.55 2.52
CA ARG A 665 16.74 31.19 2.05
C ARG A 665 16.23 30.22 3.11
N ILE A 666 15.30 29.35 2.70
CA ILE A 666 14.78 28.28 3.56
C ILE A 666 15.44 26.95 3.22
N ILE A 667 15.51 26.63 1.93
CA ILE A 667 16.14 25.40 1.44
C ILE A 667 17.06 25.72 0.27
N ASP A 668 18.23 25.09 0.22
CA ASP A 668 19.08 24.98 -0.96
C ASP A 668 19.76 23.61 -0.96
N THR A 669 19.33 22.74 -1.88
CA THR A 669 19.75 21.33 -1.89
C THR A 669 21.22 21.12 -2.23
N SER A 670 21.91 22.15 -2.76
CA SER A 670 23.35 22.09 -3.04
C SER A 670 24.23 22.23 -1.80
N LEU A 671 23.67 22.78 -0.72
CA LEU A 671 24.41 23.00 0.51
C LEU A 671 24.49 21.73 1.35
N LYS A 672 25.47 21.71 2.26
CA LYS A 672 25.65 20.65 3.25
C LYS A 672 24.88 21.00 4.53
N PHE A 673 24.44 19.98 5.25
CA PHE A 673 23.88 20.12 6.59
C PHE A 673 24.86 20.90 7.50
N PRO A 674 24.39 21.85 8.34
CA PRO A 674 22.98 22.21 8.60
C PRO A 674 22.44 23.36 7.72
N PHE A 675 23.14 23.77 6.67
CA PHE A 675 22.79 24.96 5.87
C PHE A 675 21.83 24.68 4.70
N ASP A 676 21.55 23.41 4.44
CA ASP A 676 20.67 22.95 3.37
C ASP A 676 19.19 23.21 3.64
N ILE A 677 18.77 23.19 4.90
CA ILE A 677 17.45 23.63 5.35
C ILE A 677 17.55 24.27 6.74
N VAL A 678 17.03 25.48 6.87
CA VAL A 678 17.23 26.33 8.06
C VAL A 678 16.17 26.07 9.12
N ASP A 679 16.55 26.12 10.40
CA ASP A 679 15.60 26.02 11.53
C ASP A 679 14.92 27.37 11.79
N ASN A 680 15.65 28.47 11.62
CA ASN A 680 15.12 29.81 11.74
C ASN A 680 14.86 30.41 10.35
N GLU A 681 13.57 30.56 10.06
CA GLU A 681 13.03 31.10 8.82
C GLU A 681 13.56 32.50 8.43
N LYS A 682 14.17 33.25 9.37
CA LYS A 682 14.75 34.60 9.13
C LYS A 682 16.29 34.64 9.20
N GLU A 683 16.95 33.49 9.16
CA GLU A 683 18.41 33.40 9.39
C GLU A 683 19.26 33.95 8.24
N PHE A 684 18.91 33.61 6.99
CA PHE A 684 19.73 33.95 5.81
C PHE A 684 19.00 34.90 4.86
N PRO A 685 19.05 36.22 5.07
CA PRO A 685 18.47 37.19 4.15
C PRO A 685 19.20 37.20 2.80
N ILE A 686 18.45 37.40 1.72
CA ILE A 686 18.96 37.43 0.35
C ILE A 686 18.92 38.85 -0.20
N ASP A 687 20.00 39.25 -0.86
CA ASP A 687 20.01 40.45 -1.69
C ASP A 687 19.33 40.18 -3.05
N VAL A 688 18.11 40.67 -3.20
CA VAL A 688 17.33 40.54 -4.44
C VAL A 688 17.86 41.38 -5.60
N SER A 689 18.82 42.29 -5.35
CA SER A 689 19.38 43.16 -6.40
C SER A 689 20.28 42.39 -7.38
N SER A 690 21.01 41.39 -6.88
CA SER A 690 21.91 40.53 -7.67
C SER A 690 21.22 39.29 -8.25
N GLY A 691 20.03 38.93 -7.77
CA GLY A 691 19.43 37.62 -8.01
C GLY A 691 20.07 36.52 -7.15
N TYR A 692 19.63 35.27 -7.35
CA TYR A 692 20.12 34.10 -6.63
C TYR A 692 20.81 33.14 -7.61
N PHE A 693 22.07 32.80 -7.33
CA PHE A 693 22.85 31.89 -8.17
C PHE A 693 22.58 30.45 -7.75
N VAL A 694 21.83 29.72 -8.56
CA VAL A 694 21.43 28.34 -8.29
C VAL A 694 22.42 27.39 -8.94
N GLN A 695 23.01 26.49 -8.15
CA GLN A 695 23.99 25.52 -8.61
C GLN A 695 23.38 24.49 -9.60
N PRO A 696 24.19 23.71 -10.33
CA PRO A 696 23.69 22.60 -11.13
C PRO A 696 22.80 21.65 -10.34
N ARG A 697 21.68 21.20 -10.93
CA ARG A 697 20.81 20.17 -10.34
C ARG A 697 20.38 20.51 -8.91
N THR A 698 19.96 21.75 -8.68
CA THR A 698 19.72 22.30 -7.35
C THR A 698 18.35 22.94 -7.27
N PHE A 699 17.62 22.63 -6.20
CA PHE A 699 16.32 23.21 -5.90
C PHE A 699 16.44 24.11 -4.68
N VAL A 700 15.73 25.24 -4.74
CA VAL A 700 15.81 26.31 -3.75
C VAL A 700 14.40 26.72 -3.36
N CYS A 701 14.16 26.86 -2.05
CA CYS A 701 12.95 27.46 -1.51
C CYS A 701 13.34 28.75 -0.79
N LEU A 702 12.81 29.86 -1.29
CA LEU A 702 12.92 31.17 -0.67
C LEU A 702 11.59 31.55 -0.06
N MET A 703 11.64 32.32 1.01
CA MET A 703 10.44 32.77 1.69
C MET A 703 10.51 34.25 2.02
N ARG A 704 9.38 34.92 1.79
CA ARG A 704 9.24 36.36 2.02
C ARG A 704 8.61 36.61 3.38
N TYR A 705 9.16 37.62 4.07
CA TYR A 705 8.51 38.27 5.19
C TYR A 705 8.31 39.76 4.93
N ASP A 706 7.15 40.26 5.31
CA ASP A 706 6.91 41.70 5.42
C ASP A 706 7.71 42.27 6.59
N LEU A 707 8.25 43.47 6.40
CA LEU A 707 9.02 44.22 7.41
C LEU A 707 8.12 45.13 8.28
N ARG A 708 6.80 44.97 8.21
CA ARG A 708 5.81 45.82 8.88
C ARG A 708 5.20 45.15 10.09
#